data_AF-A0A7S4MND8-F1
#
_entry.id   AF-A0A7S4MND8-F1
#
_cell.length_a   1.000
_cell.length_b   1.000
_cell.length_c   1.000
_cell.angle_alpha   90.00
_cell.angle_beta   90.00
_cell.angle_gamma   90.00
#
_symmetry.space_group_name_H-M   'P 1'
#
loop_
_entity.id
_entity.type
_entity.pdbx_description
1 polymer ?
#
loop_
_entity_poly.entity_id
_entity_poly.type
_entity_poly.pdbx_seq_one_letter_code
_entity_poly.pdbx_strand_id
1 'polypeptide(L)'
;MPKQQRPILATALYFLALSTNFPGLSSAMNSSHRNLMPSPARVELFFKTNAELEERVRFLSQQGIRSFNLVNKNKSDRLLEWTKIVQKEAPGSSVCAHFSVKYNKKNKKEGGDDATHGAFSSFVSSLSKLSDKNGQIEVLLISGGGKRSSIDSVSSLHKLKQKRSFFKSPSHQGPKICVAYNPFFPDESDREAECKRLMKKIDSGQVGKVYLQFGTDLSLLRAALVWLKSVQKEQQRELDLCGSVFLPTRKLIAQQKFRPWNGVFLGSEFLGGEEAAERVVKNIINLYKENGVELLFEAPGIRNEKDFSVMEKLLTDYAIDKLGTSDEINPWEEEVLPQNGTYKKQRISTSPVPALRERKLGLHETKAPCIVLFGSHDVRLHDNRAVEQASRHECVIPVFIWNREEEGKWGVRGCLEVILKDALRHLERDLKKYGLVLIVRETANKAEEVLRLCKETEAACVYYNTDYTPEGRTRSAELGKLLVSNGVRNSECQSSLLYSPEHICLPSGFNGGHWGTLMPFLKSCKKQLGEPPRPPARSATKAMLTKMKGPHRWPSSTGVGNMNDLGRIKGSIQWQKPILERFPMSEMDAKELLDDFIGQGIRHYEDKRSRADLVWTTSKLSPHLRVGTLSPNELYHWTESCPLPFETKKTFSRRLFWRDLAYFQLFCFPYMREHSIRNHYDSTEWVEREEGNKRLRAWKRGMTGYPIVDAAMRELYETGWMTQSVRMVAASFLVEYLRVNWVEGCEWFHYTLVDADSAINAMMWQNAGRSGIDQWNFVMSPENASQDLTGEYTKRWVPELASLPKKYLHKPWTATEEVLEKSGVILGETYPHRIVSDLKEERRKATASVLEMRRAHQTNNDNGGYDLIMLPSGDKTRVFTKKEYRIDRAGKVKDTKPLTKGNRARGGSQRTMR
;
A
#
# COMPACT_ATOMS: atom_id res chain seq x y z
N MET A 1 38.91 -6.57 62.47
CA MET A 1 39.79 -5.61 61.76
C MET A 1 40.47 -6.34 60.62
N PRO A 2 40.95 -5.66 59.56
CA PRO A 2 40.61 -4.30 59.10
C PRO A 2 40.34 -4.25 57.57
N LYS A 3 39.64 -3.29 56.94
CA LYS A 3 39.11 -1.95 57.33
C LYS A 3 37.63 -1.87 56.85
N GLN A 4 36.61 -1.62 57.69
CA GLN A 4 36.15 -0.33 58.28
C GLN A 4 35.43 0.57 57.25
N GLN A 5 34.29 1.25 57.50
CA GLN A 5 33.33 1.43 58.63
C GLN A 5 31.90 1.63 58.00
N ARG A 6 30.73 1.24 58.55
CA ARG A 6 29.94 1.69 59.76
C ARG A 6 29.64 3.20 59.82
N PRO A 7 28.57 3.69 60.50
CA PRO A 7 27.45 3.04 61.27
C PRO A 7 26.04 3.42 60.69
N ILE A 8 24.85 2.93 61.09
CA ILE A 8 24.11 2.72 62.38
C ILE A 8 23.70 4.01 63.13
N LEU A 9 22.38 4.21 63.31
CA LEU A 9 21.59 4.86 64.40
C LEU A 9 20.14 5.03 63.88
N ALA A 10 19.03 4.99 64.64
CA ALA A 10 18.69 4.72 66.04
C ALA A 10 17.22 4.16 66.06
N THR A 11 16.84 3.18 66.89
CA THR A 11 16.09 3.33 68.18
C THR A 11 14.81 4.20 68.05
N ALA A 12 13.61 3.84 68.54
CA ALA A 12 13.30 3.38 69.90
C ALA A 12 11.79 3.07 70.13
N LEU A 13 11.46 2.08 71.00
CA LEU A 13 10.31 2.02 71.96
C LEU A 13 8.84 2.18 71.38
N TYR A 14 7.68 1.92 72.00
CA TYR A 14 7.11 1.17 73.16
C TYR A 14 5.55 1.09 72.95
N PHE A 15 4.70 0.25 73.56
CA PHE A 15 4.86 -0.92 74.45
C PHE A 15 3.60 -1.85 74.43
N LEU A 16 3.48 -2.73 75.44
CA LEU A 16 2.39 -3.66 75.81
C LEU A 16 0.98 -3.09 76.06
N ALA A 17 -0.08 -3.92 75.88
CA ALA A 17 -0.95 -4.41 76.99
C ALA A 17 -2.02 -5.47 76.57
N LEU A 18 -1.99 -6.62 77.26
CA LEU A 18 -3.12 -7.39 77.86
C LEU A 18 -4.28 -7.87 76.95
N SER A 19 -4.42 -9.19 76.65
CA SER A 19 -4.96 -10.30 77.49
C SER A 19 -6.47 -10.16 77.81
N THR A 20 -7.39 -11.10 77.58
CA THR A 20 -7.38 -12.58 77.49
C THR A 20 -8.40 -13.06 76.40
N ASN A 21 -8.87 -14.31 76.20
CA ASN A 21 -8.71 -15.60 76.90
C ASN A 21 -8.89 -16.84 75.95
N PHE A 22 -8.92 -18.03 76.55
CA PHE A 22 -9.11 -19.40 75.99
C PHE A 22 -10.53 -19.96 76.25
N PRO A 23 -10.87 -21.24 75.89
CA PRO A 23 -10.28 -22.24 74.95
C PRO A 23 -11.32 -22.79 73.93
N GLY A 24 -11.05 -23.70 72.97
CA GLY A 24 -9.83 -24.37 72.49
C GLY A 24 -10.17 -25.63 71.62
N LEU A 25 -9.17 -26.18 70.88
CA LEU A 25 -9.14 -27.51 70.21
C LEU A 25 -10.22 -27.81 69.12
N SER A 26 -9.99 -28.53 68.01
CA SER A 26 -8.77 -29.07 67.38
C SER A 26 -9.05 -29.39 65.89
N SER A 27 -8.01 -29.31 65.04
CA SER A 27 -7.82 -30.08 63.79
C SER A 27 -9.00 -30.32 62.81
N ALA A 28 -8.94 -29.67 61.63
CA ALA A 28 -9.14 -30.34 60.34
C ALA A 28 -8.48 -29.55 59.19
N MET A 29 -7.70 -30.21 58.34
CA MET A 29 -7.20 -29.63 57.08
C MET A 29 -8.29 -29.68 55.99
N ASN A 30 -8.09 -28.88 54.93
CA ASN A 30 -8.84 -28.87 53.66
C ASN A 30 -10.30 -28.40 53.69
N SER A 31 -10.53 -27.18 53.17
CA SER A 31 -11.60 -26.80 52.20
C SER A 31 -12.03 -25.32 52.30
N SER A 32 -11.08 -24.39 52.30
CA SER A 32 -11.41 -22.97 52.11
C SER A 32 -11.85 -22.70 50.66
N HIS A 33 -13.14 -22.87 50.42
CA HIS A 33 -13.86 -22.42 49.22
C HIS A 33 -13.40 -21.01 48.83
N ARG A 34 -12.91 -20.84 47.59
CA ARG A 34 -12.92 -19.51 46.96
C ARG A 34 -14.37 -19.13 46.73
N ASN A 35 -14.88 -18.17 47.50
CA ASN A 35 -16.10 -17.44 47.15
C ASN A 35 -15.83 -16.63 45.87
N LEU A 36 -16.02 -17.28 44.72
CA LEU A 36 -15.99 -16.65 43.41
C LEU A 36 -17.20 -15.74 43.28
N MET A 37 -17.00 -14.44 43.52
CA MET A 37 -17.88 -13.41 42.97
C MET A 37 -17.97 -13.63 41.46
N PRO A 38 -19.18 -13.65 40.87
CA PRO A 38 -19.33 -13.85 39.43
C PRO A 38 -18.61 -12.71 38.70
N SER A 39 -17.66 -13.05 37.83
CA SER A 39 -16.88 -12.04 37.13
C SER A 39 -17.79 -11.24 36.19
N PRO A 40 -17.84 -9.89 36.28
CA PRO A 40 -18.73 -9.05 35.46
C PRO A 40 -18.25 -8.92 34.00
N ALA A 41 -17.23 -9.69 33.59
CA ALA A 41 -16.63 -9.62 32.28
C ALA A 41 -17.26 -10.61 31.29
N ARG A 42 -17.70 -10.08 30.15
CA ARG A 42 -18.08 -10.82 28.95
C ARG A 42 -16.83 -11.17 28.14
N VAL A 43 -16.80 -12.35 27.54
CA VAL A 43 -15.62 -12.85 26.80
C VAL A 43 -15.98 -13.25 25.37
N GLU A 44 -15.22 -12.76 24.39
CA GLU A 44 -15.34 -13.24 23.01
C GLU A 44 -14.66 -14.59 22.81
N LEU A 45 -15.42 -15.55 22.26
CA LEU A 45 -14.99 -16.92 22.09
C LEU A 45 -14.27 -17.13 20.75
N PHE A 46 -13.07 -17.71 20.82
CA PHE A 46 -12.26 -18.11 19.67
C PHE A 46 -11.99 -19.61 19.75
N PHE A 47 -12.40 -20.32 18.70
CA PHE A 47 -12.33 -21.77 18.55
C PHE A 47 -12.31 -22.15 17.06
N LYS A 48 -11.95 -23.39 16.75
CA LYS A 48 -11.94 -23.98 15.40
C LYS A 48 -12.90 -25.15 15.24
N THR A 49 -13.27 -25.80 16.34
CA THR A 49 -14.16 -26.96 16.37
C THR A 49 -15.18 -26.81 17.50
N ASN A 50 -16.29 -27.57 17.43
CA ASN A 50 -17.27 -27.60 18.52
C ASN A 50 -16.66 -28.16 19.82
N ALA A 51 -15.74 -29.11 19.75
CA ALA A 51 -15.04 -29.63 20.93
C ALA A 51 -14.16 -28.55 21.60
N GLU A 52 -13.45 -27.72 20.83
CA GLU A 52 -12.70 -26.58 21.36
C GLU A 52 -13.64 -25.52 21.95
N LEU A 53 -14.86 -25.35 21.42
CA LEU A 53 -15.89 -24.49 22.01
C LEU A 53 -16.39 -25.05 23.35
N GLU A 54 -16.72 -26.34 23.44
CA GLU A 54 -17.14 -26.98 24.69
C GLU A 54 -16.06 -26.85 25.79
N GLU A 55 -14.82 -27.22 25.47
CA GLU A 55 -13.67 -27.11 26.37
C GLU A 55 -13.45 -25.65 26.83
N ARG A 56 -13.51 -24.69 25.89
CA ARG A 56 -13.38 -23.25 26.17
C ARG A 56 -14.45 -22.76 27.13
N VAL A 57 -15.71 -23.13 26.91
CA VAL A 57 -16.84 -22.71 27.75
C VAL A 57 -16.75 -23.33 29.14
N ARG A 58 -16.42 -24.64 29.25
CA ARG A 58 -16.19 -25.30 30.55
C ARG A 58 -15.06 -24.60 31.32
N PHE A 59 -13.91 -24.38 30.69
CA PHE A 59 -12.77 -23.69 31.29
C PHE A 59 -13.15 -22.30 31.83
N LEU A 60 -13.72 -21.44 30.98
CA LEU A 60 -14.11 -20.08 31.41
C LEU A 60 -15.20 -20.10 32.49
N SER A 61 -16.10 -21.09 32.46
CA SER A 61 -17.17 -21.23 33.44
C SER A 61 -16.68 -21.72 34.80
N GLN A 62 -15.66 -22.58 34.84
CA GLN A 62 -14.95 -22.94 36.07
C GLN A 62 -14.25 -21.74 36.71
N GLN A 63 -13.75 -20.82 35.87
CA GLN A 63 -13.16 -19.54 36.30
C GLN A 63 -14.20 -18.42 36.55
N GLY A 64 -15.48 -18.75 36.71
CA GLY A 64 -16.54 -17.81 37.10
C GLY A 64 -17.10 -16.90 36.00
N ILE A 65 -16.67 -17.04 34.73
CA ILE A 65 -17.27 -16.30 33.61
C ILE A 65 -18.63 -16.87 33.25
N ARG A 66 -19.62 -16.00 33.02
CA ARG A 66 -20.99 -16.37 32.64
C ARG A 66 -21.52 -15.63 31.40
N SER A 67 -20.74 -14.74 30.80
CA SER A 67 -21.14 -13.93 29.63
C SER A 67 -20.22 -14.17 28.44
N PHE A 68 -20.78 -14.52 27.28
CA PHE A 68 -20.03 -15.00 26.10
C PHE A 68 -20.47 -14.36 24.79
N ASN A 69 -19.52 -14.12 23.88
CA ASN A 69 -19.77 -13.66 22.51
C ASN A 69 -19.38 -14.71 21.47
N LEU A 70 -20.28 -14.97 20.51
CA LEU A 70 -20.09 -15.87 19.37
C LEU A 70 -20.03 -15.06 18.07
N VAL A 71 -18.86 -15.01 17.44
CA VAL A 71 -18.60 -14.14 16.28
C VAL A 71 -18.90 -14.81 14.95
N ASN A 72 -19.59 -14.10 14.06
CA ASN A 72 -19.78 -14.51 12.68
C ASN A 72 -18.71 -13.93 11.76
N LYS A 73 -17.78 -14.79 11.32
CA LYS A 73 -16.57 -14.50 10.54
C LYS A 73 -16.68 -14.99 9.08
N ASN A 74 -17.62 -15.89 8.74
CA ASN A 74 -17.84 -16.42 7.39
C ASN A 74 -19.29 -16.92 7.14
N LYS A 75 -19.61 -17.40 5.93
CA LYS A 75 -20.98 -17.83 5.55
C LYS A 75 -21.42 -19.18 6.14
N SER A 76 -20.49 -20.00 6.63
CA SER A 76 -20.73 -21.37 7.11
C SER A 76 -20.79 -21.48 8.64
N ASP A 77 -20.62 -20.37 9.37
CA ASP A 77 -20.69 -20.34 10.83
C ASP A 77 -22.07 -20.74 11.36
N ARG A 78 -22.12 -21.68 12.30
CA ARG A 78 -23.37 -22.28 12.79
C ARG A 78 -23.81 -21.67 14.12
N LEU A 79 -24.07 -20.36 14.12
CA LEU A 79 -24.39 -19.59 15.33
C LEU A 79 -25.48 -20.22 16.23
N LEU A 80 -26.55 -20.78 15.65
CA LEU A 80 -27.61 -21.47 16.41
C LEU A 80 -27.11 -22.73 17.12
N GLU A 81 -26.22 -23.50 16.47
CA GLU A 81 -25.61 -24.71 17.01
C GLU A 81 -24.66 -24.35 18.14
N TRP A 82 -23.81 -23.34 17.92
CA TRP A 82 -22.88 -22.83 18.92
C TRP A 82 -23.56 -22.20 20.13
N THR A 83 -24.69 -21.51 19.94
CA THR A 83 -25.49 -20.96 21.06
C THR A 83 -26.01 -22.08 21.96
N LYS A 84 -26.52 -23.17 21.36
CA LYS A 84 -26.95 -24.37 22.12
C LYS A 84 -25.79 -25.02 22.87
N ILE A 85 -24.60 -25.10 22.25
CA ILE A 85 -23.40 -25.63 22.92
C ILE A 85 -23.05 -24.78 24.13
N VAL A 86 -22.99 -23.45 24.01
CA VAL A 86 -22.70 -22.56 25.15
C VAL A 86 -23.76 -22.71 26.25
N GLN A 87 -25.06 -22.72 25.91
CA GLN A 87 -26.14 -22.91 26.88
C GLN A 87 -26.13 -24.30 27.56
N LYS A 88 -25.64 -25.34 26.88
CA LYS A 88 -25.49 -26.70 27.44
C LYS A 88 -24.32 -26.78 28.42
N GLU A 89 -23.16 -26.25 28.02
CA GLU A 89 -21.92 -26.34 28.81
C GLU A 89 -21.82 -25.27 29.91
N ALA A 90 -22.59 -24.19 29.79
CA ALA A 90 -22.78 -23.18 30.82
C ALA A 90 -24.27 -22.80 30.94
N PRO A 91 -25.10 -23.63 31.61
CA PRO A 91 -26.50 -23.32 31.87
C PRO A 91 -26.66 -21.98 32.60
N GLY A 92 -27.67 -21.21 32.21
CA GLY A 92 -27.92 -19.86 32.74
C GLY A 92 -26.96 -18.75 32.23
N SER A 93 -26.00 -19.06 31.34
CA SER A 93 -25.09 -18.05 30.78
C SER A 93 -25.79 -17.02 29.87
N SER A 94 -25.16 -15.84 29.74
CA SER A 94 -25.59 -14.77 28.83
C SER A 94 -24.83 -14.84 27.50
N VAL A 95 -25.50 -15.26 26.43
CA VAL A 95 -24.86 -15.56 25.13
C VAL A 95 -25.28 -14.54 24.07
N CYS A 96 -24.31 -13.80 23.52
CA CYS A 96 -24.54 -12.90 22.40
C CYS A 96 -24.04 -13.49 21.08
N ALA A 97 -24.98 -13.74 20.15
CA ALA A 97 -24.66 -14.22 18.81
C ALA A 97 -24.55 -13.03 17.84
N HIS A 98 -23.39 -12.86 17.21
CA HIS A 98 -23.15 -11.79 16.23
C HIS A 98 -23.78 -12.17 14.88
N PHE A 99 -24.77 -11.41 14.41
CA PHE A 99 -25.33 -11.58 13.07
C PHE A 99 -24.69 -10.58 12.10
N SER A 100 -23.76 -11.04 11.26
CA SER A 100 -23.16 -10.20 10.23
C SER A 100 -24.03 -10.16 8.97
N VAL A 101 -24.56 -8.98 8.64
CA VAL A 101 -25.32 -8.75 7.39
C VAL A 101 -24.47 -9.10 6.17
N LYS A 102 -23.16 -8.84 6.22
CA LYS A 102 -22.20 -9.16 5.15
C LYS A 102 -22.10 -10.67 4.88
N TYR A 103 -22.00 -11.49 5.92
CA TYR A 103 -21.85 -12.95 5.76
C TYR A 103 -23.18 -13.65 5.51
N ASN A 104 -24.29 -13.07 5.97
CA ASN A 104 -25.64 -13.59 5.71
C ASN A 104 -26.30 -13.00 4.45
N LYS A 105 -25.60 -12.14 3.69
CA LYS A 105 -26.13 -11.54 2.44
C LYS A 105 -26.52 -12.61 1.43
N LYS A 106 -27.77 -12.52 0.99
CA LYS A 106 -28.41 -13.28 -0.08
C LYS A 106 -28.23 -12.60 -1.44
N ASN A 107 -28.01 -13.39 -2.47
CA ASN A 107 -27.83 -12.92 -3.85
C ASN A 107 -29.19 -12.58 -4.48
N LYS A 108 -29.22 -11.86 -5.61
CA LYS A 108 -30.48 -11.49 -6.31
C LYS A 108 -31.38 -12.72 -6.62
N LYS A 109 -30.79 -13.85 -7.02
CA LYS A 109 -31.51 -15.13 -7.25
C LYS A 109 -32.12 -15.74 -5.97
N GLU A 110 -31.66 -15.33 -4.79
CA GLU A 110 -32.15 -15.78 -3.48
C GLU A 110 -33.06 -14.73 -2.80
N GLY A 111 -33.60 -13.75 -3.56
CA GLY A 111 -34.42 -12.65 -3.02
C GLY A 111 -33.63 -11.44 -2.50
N GLY A 112 -32.30 -11.41 -2.70
CA GLY A 112 -31.47 -10.22 -2.50
C GLY A 112 -31.46 -9.65 -1.08
N ASP A 113 -31.47 -8.32 -0.97
CA ASP A 113 -31.42 -7.64 0.33
C ASP A 113 -32.71 -7.88 1.13
N ASP A 114 -33.86 -8.04 0.45
CA ASP A 114 -35.15 -8.36 1.07
C ASP A 114 -35.08 -9.66 1.90
N ALA A 115 -34.61 -10.73 1.26
CA ALA A 115 -34.37 -12.04 1.87
C ALA A 115 -33.22 -12.03 2.89
N THR A 116 -32.23 -11.14 2.74
CA THR A 116 -31.17 -10.93 3.75
C THR A 116 -31.75 -10.41 5.06
N HIS A 117 -32.64 -9.41 5.00
CA HIS A 117 -33.38 -8.93 6.18
C HIS A 117 -34.34 -9.99 6.72
N GLY A 118 -35.00 -10.76 5.84
CA GLY A 118 -35.85 -11.89 6.21
C GLY A 118 -35.10 -12.97 7.00
N ALA A 119 -33.87 -13.30 6.60
CA ALA A 119 -33.01 -14.26 7.27
C ALA A 119 -32.60 -13.80 8.69
N PHE A 120 -32.34 -12.50 8.89
CA PHE A 120 -32.10 -11.94 10.23
C PHE A 120 -33.30 -12.16 11.15
N SER A 121 -34.51 -11.85 10.70
CA SER A 121 -35.72 -12.08 11.51
C SER A 121 -35.93 -13.57 11.82
N SER A 122 -35.74 -14.46 10.84
CA SER A 122 -35.85 -15.91 11.06
C SER A 122 -34.78 -16.44 12.03
N PHE A 123 -33.58 -15.85 12.03
CA PHE A 123 -32.53 -16.17 13.01
C PHE A 123 -32.94 -15.75 14.43
N VAL A 124 -33.45 -14.52 14.62
CA VAL A 124 -33.99 -14.05 15.90
C VAL A 124 -35.14 -14.93 16.39
N SER A 125 -36.08 -15.31 15.52
CA SER A 125 -37.19 -16.23 15.84
C SER A 125 -36.75 -17.68 16.09
N SER A 126 -35.54 -18.07 15.66
CA SER A 126 -34.96 -19.38 15.96
C SER A 126 -34.28 -19.36 17.34
N LEU A 127 -33.63 -18.25 17.68
CA LEU A 127 -33.04 -18.02 19.00
C LEU A 127 -34.11 -17.81 20.09
N SER A 128 -35.26 -17.21 19.79
CA SER A 128 -36.34 -17.08 20.78
C SER A 128 -36.92 -18.42 21.25
N LYS A 129 -36.80 -19.48 20.45
CA LYS A 129 -37.18 -20.85 20.87
C LYS A 129 -36.15 -21.50 21.80
N LEU A 130 -35.03 -20.83 22.08
CA LEU A 130 -33.97 -21.28 22.98
C LEU A 130 -33.89 -20.44 24.26
N SER A 131 -34.50 -19.25 24.31
CA SER A 131 -34.49 -18.39 25.50
C SER A 131 -35.38 -18.93 26.62
N ASP A 132 -36.45 -19.65 26.29
CA ASP A 132 -37.49 -20.04 27.25
C ASP A 132 -37.06 -21.09 28.29
N LYS A 133 -35.80 -21.58 28.25
CA LYS A 133 -35.32 -22.66 29.14
C LYS A 133 -33.94 -22.51 29.77
N ASN A 134 -33.03 -21.63 29.32
CA ASN A 134 -31.68 -21.50 29.92
C ASN A 134 -30.94 -20.19 29.54
N GLY A 135 -31.00 -19.15 30.39
CA GLY A 135 -30.12 -17.97 30.29
C GLY A 135 -30.51 -16.89 29.27
N GLN A 136 -29.84 -15.73 29.34
CA GLN A 136 -30.13 -14.55 28.52
C GLN A 136 -29.51 -14.66 27.12
N ILE A 137 -30.33 -14.56 26.07
CA ILE A 137 -29.85 -14.54 24.68
C ILE A 137 -29.85 -13.12 24.12
N GLU A 138 -28.72 -12.72 23.55
CA GLU A 138 -28.49 -11.45 22.87
C GLU A 138 -28.16 -11.68 21.38
N VAL A 139 -28.51 -10.72 20.51
CA VAL A 139 -28.17 -10.76 19.09
C VAL A 139 -27.56 -9.44 18.64
N LEU A 140 -26.25 -9.43 18.40
CA LEU A 140 -25.53 -8.25 17.91
C LEU A 140 -25.61 -8.15 16.38
N LEU A 141 -26.38 -7.19 15.87
CA LEU A 141 -26.52 -6.93 14.43
C LEU A 141 -25.35 -6.09 13.90
N ILE A 142 -24.57 -6.66 12.97
CA ILE A 142 -23.36 -6.05 12.42
C ILE A 142 -23.50 -5.83 10.91
N SER A 143 -23.60 -4.58 10.48
CA SER A 143 -23.63 -4.15 9.06
C SER A 143 -22.23 -3.85 8.48
N GLY A 144 -21.22 -3.71 9.34
CA GLY A 144 -19.87 -3.27 8.97
C GLY A 144 -19.68 -1.76 9.14
N GLY A 145 -18.46 -1.34 9.48
CA GLY A 145 -18.10 0.08 9.64
C GLY A 145 -17.58 0.71 8.35
N GLY A 146 -17.88 2.00 8.16
CA GLY A 146 -17.39 2.85 7.05
C GLY A 146 -18.33 2.96 5.85
N LYS A 147 -18.08 3.99 5.02
CA LYS A 147 -18.87 4.50 3.86
C LYS A 147 -19.12 3.50 2.69
N ARG A 148 -19.11 2.18 2.91
CA ARG A 148 -19.16 1.14 1.84
C ARG A 148 -20.05 -0.09 2.09
N SER A 149 -20.85 -0.16 3.17
CA SER A 149 -21.81 -1.27 3.35
C SER A 149 -23.06 -1.07 2.47
N SER A 150 -23.23 -1.86 1.41
CA SER A 150 -24.38 -1.76 0.48
C SER A 150 -25.70 -2.33 1.01
N ILE A 151 -25.82 -2.59 2.31
CA ILE A 151 -27.06 -2.98 2.99
C ILE A 151 -27.12 -2.23 4.32
N ASP A 152 -28.28 -1.66 4.64
CA ASP A 152 -28.53 -1.00 5.90
C ASP A 152 -29.02 -1.97 7.00
N SER A 153 -28.41 -1.90 8.18
CA SER A 153 -28.89 -2.55 9.39
C SER A 153 -30.25 -2.04 9.87
N VAL A 154 -30.60 -0.78 9.61
CA VAL A 154 -31.87 -0.17 10.07
C VAL A 154 -33.08 -0.86 9.43
N SER A 155 -33.00 -1.17 8.12
CA SER A 155 -34.02 -1.97 7.41
C SER A 155 -34.25 -3.36 8.03
N SER A 156 -33.19 -4.01 8.54
CA SER A 156 -33.33 -5.29 9.27
C SER A 156 -34.15 -5.15 10.56
N LEU A 157 -34.01 -4.02 11.26
CA LEU A 157 -34.74 -3.74 12.51
C LEU A 157 -36.20 -3.38 12.23
N HIS A 158 -36.49 -2.60 11.18
CA HIS A 158 -37.88 -2.32 10.78
C HIS A 158 -38.63 -3.59 10.36
N LYS A 159 -38.02 -4.49 9.60
CA LYS A 159 -38.63 -5.79 9.29
C LYS A 159 -38.84 -6.68 10.50
N LEU A 160 -37.90 -6.67 11.45
CA LEU A 160 -38.06 -7.40 12.71
C LEU A 160 -39.26 -6.86 13.50
N LYS A 161 -39.44 -5.52 13.54
CA LYS A 161 -40.62 -4.88 14.16
C LYS A 161 -41.92 -5.36 13.52
N GLN A 162 -42.01 -5.32 12.18
CA GLN A 162 -43.19 -5.78 11.42
C GLN A 162 -43.53 -7.26 11.69
N LYS A 163 -42.53 -8.15 11.76
CA LYS A 163 -42.74 -9.56 12.09
C LYS A 163 -43.10 -9.79 13.56
N ARG A 164 -42.51 -9.05 14.50
CA ARG A 164 -42.85 -9.14 15.94
C ARG A 164 -44.28 -8.65 16.23
N SER A 165 -44.77 -7.63 15.53
CA SER A 165 -46.18 -7.19 15.66
C SER A 165 -47.20 -8.24 15.21
N PHE A 166 -46.80 -9.25 14.43
CA PHE A 166 -47.66 -10.35 13.97
C PHE A 166 -47.82 -11.48 15.00
N PHE A 167 -46.95 -11.54 16.03
CA PHE A 167 -46.99 -12.56 17.09
C PHE A 167 -47.28 -11.90 18.45
N LYS A 168 -48.53 -11.48 18.66
CA LYS A 168 -49.01 -11.06 19.99
C LYS A 168 -49.29 -12.28 20.88
N SER A 169 -48.26 -12.76 21.59
CA SER A 169 -48.43 -13.57 22.80
C SER A 169 -47.70 -12.88 23.96
N PRO A 170 -48.34 -12.65 25.13
CA PRO A 170 -47.73 -11.85 26.20
C PRO A 170 -46.53 -12.50 26.92
N SER A 171 -46.32 -13.82 26.75
CA SER A 171 -45.50 -14.63 27.65
C SER A 171 -44.05 -14.88 27.23
N HIS A 172 -43.58 -14.39 26.06
CA HIS A 172 -42.22 -14.67 25.56
C HIS A 172 -41.45 -13.39 25.18
N GLN A 173 -40.57 -12.93 26.06
CA GLN A 173 -39.52 -11.97 25.70
C GLN A 173 -38.44 -12.68 24.87
N GLY A 174 -38.52 -12.52 23.54
CA GLY A 174 -37.46 -13.00 22.64
C GLY A 174 -36.13 -12.24 22.80
N PRO A 175 -35.06 -12.65 22.10
CA PRO A 175 -33.71 -12.17 22.31
C PRO A 175 -33.56 -10.65 22.31
N LYS A 176 -32.71 -10.15 23.21
CA LYS A 176 -32.33 -8.72 23.32
C LYS A 176 -31.50 -8.35 22.09
N ILE A 177 -31.99 -7.39 21.30
CA ILE A 177 -31.32 -6.98 20.06
C ILE A 177 -30.29 -5.91 20.37
N CYS A 178 -29.07 -6.15 19.91
CA CYS A 178 -27.91 -5.33 20.19
C CYS A 178 -27.36 -4.74 18.88
N VAL A 179 -26.74 -3.56 18.95
CA VAL A 179 -26.13 -2.91 17.78
C VAL A 179 -24.74 -2.36 18.10
N ALA A 180 -23.84 -2.40 17.13
CA ALA A 180 -22.52 -1.79 17.27
C ALA A 180 -22.55 -0.26 17.04
N TYR A 181 -21.73 0.45 17.81
CA TYR A 181 -21.43 1.88 17.72
C TYR A 181 -19.91 2.10 17.87
N ASN A 182 -19.35 3.03 17.11
CA ASN A 182 -17.92 3.33 17.13
C ASN A 182 -17.68 4.85 17.21
N PRO A 183 -17.40 5.41 18.40
CA PRO A 183 -17.18 6.85 18.55
C PRO A 183 -15.79 7.32 18.10
N PHE A 184 -14.88 6.41 17.79
CA PHE A 184 -13.45 6.69 17.64
C PHE A 184 -13.02 7.09 16.22
N PHE A 185 -13.96 7.45 15.34
CA PHE A 185 -13.61 7.97 14.02
C PHE A 185 -12.80 9.28 14.15
N PRO A 186 -11.61 9.40 13.52
CA PRO A 186 -10.79 10.61 13.64
C PRO A 186 -11.44 11.85 13.04
N ASP A 187 -12.21 11.66 11.97
CA ASP A 187 -12.94 12.71 11.27
C ASP A 187 -14.29 12.96 11.94
N GLU A 188 -14.63 14.24 12.13
CA GLU A 188 -15.86 14.69 12.79
C GLU A 188 -17.12 14.34 12.01
N SER A 189 -17.09 14.49 10.68
CA SER A 189 -18.24 14.16 9.83
C SER A 189 -18.53 12.66 9.83
N ASP A 190 -17.49 11.82 9.97
CA ASP A 190 -17.65 10.37 10.15
C ASP A 190 -18.21 10.02 11.54
N ARG A 191 -17.84 10.75 12.61
CA ARG A 191 -18.47 10.60 13.95
C ARG A 191 -19.95 11.00 13.91
N GLU A 192 -20.27 12.16 13.35
CA GLU A 192 -21.67 12.61 13.19
C GLU A 192 -22.51 11.60 12.39
N ALA A 193 -21.98 11.11 11.27
CA ALA A 193 -22.65 10.11 10.45
C ALA A 193 -22.89 8.81 11.23
N GLU A 194 -21.96 8.43 12.12
CA GLU A 194 -22.12 7.27 12.99
C GLU A 194 -23.18 7.51 14.08
N CYS A 195 -23.22 8.67 14.72
CA CYS A 195 -24.28 9.04 15.67
C CYS A 195 -25.65 9.03 15.00
N LYS A 196 -25.78 9.69 13.82
CA LYS A 196 -27.00 9.69 12.99
C LYS A 196 -27.41 8.26 12.59
N ARG A 197 -26.45 7.36 12.33
CA ARG A 197 -26.69 5.94 12.04
C ARG A 197 -27.11 5.13 13.27
N LEU A 198 -26.62 5.46 14.46
CA LEU A 198 -27.05 4.81 15.70
C LEU A 198 -28.47 5.25 16.09
N MET A 199 -28.79 6.54 16.02
CA MET A 199 -30.13 7.06 16.31
C MET A 199 -31.20 6.33 15.49
N LYS A 200 -31.04 6.25 14.16
CA LYS A 200 -31.96 5.49 13.30
C LYS A 200 -32.15 4.02 13.70
N LYS A 201 -31.15 3.38 14.31
CA LYS A 201 -31.30 2.01 14.86
C LYS A 201 -32.11 2.03 16.16
N ILE A 202 -31.86 2.97 17.07
CA ILE A 202 -32.60 3.14 18.34
C ILE A 202 -34.07 3.50 18.07
N ASP A 203 -34.33 4.41 17.12
CA ASP A 203 -35.67 4.86 16.68
C ASP A 203 -36.55 3.73 16.16
N SER A 204 -35.95 2.63 15.67
CA SER A 204 -36.70 1.41 15.32
C SER A 204 -37.53 0.88 16.50
N GLY A 205 -37.09 1.13 17.75
CA GLY A 205 -37.69 0.63 18.97
C GLY A 205 -37.49 -0.88 19.16
N GLN A 206 -36.45 -1.46 18.55
CA GLN A 206 -36.08 -2.87 18.72
C GLN A 206 -34.75 -3.07 19.46
N VAL A 207 -33.90 -2.03 19.52
CA VAL A 207 -32.59 -2.07 20.16
C VAL A 207 -32.77 -1.96 21.68
N GLY A 208 -32.19 -2.89 22.43
CA GLY A 208 -32.11 -2.84 23.89
C GLY A 208 -30.69 -2.74 24.45
N LYS A 209 -29.65 -2.77 23.58
CA LYS A 209 -28.25 -2.73 24.00
C LYS A 209 -27.31 -2.17 22.92
N VAL A 210 -26.34 -1.36 23.31
CA VAL A 210 -25.33 -0.78 22.41
C VAL A 210 -23.95 -1.33 22.77
N TYR A 211 -23.26 -1.88 21.77
CA TYR A 211 -21.90 -2.38 21.88
C TYR A 211 -20.92 -1.32 21.35
N LEU A 212 -20.11 -0.76 22.24
CA LEU A 212 -19.03 0.19 21.94
C LEU A 212 -17.81 -0.57 21.42
N GLN A 213 -17.40 -0.28 20.19
CA GLN A 213 -16.19 -0.84 19.56
C GLN A 213 -14.92 -0.25 20.19
N PHE A 214 -13.88 -1.06 20.37
CA PHE A 214 -12.66 -0.63 21.07
C PHE A 214 -11.87 0.44 20.31
N GLY A 215 -11.51 1.48 21.06
CA GLY A 215 -10.55 2.52 20.73
C GLY A 215 -9.98 3.11 22.01
N THR A 216 -8.93 3.93 21.89
CA THR A 216 -8.13 4.36 23.06
C THR A 216 -8.19 5.85 23.35
N ASP A 217 -9.02 6.60 22.65
CA ASP A 217 -9.21 8.04 22.91
C ASP A 217 -10.21 8.22 24.06
N LEU A 218 -9.71 8.46 25.26
CA LEU A 218 -10.55 8.61 26.45
C LEU A 218 -11.49 9.82 26.36
N SER A 219 -11.12 10.88 25.62
CA SER A 219 -11.95 12.07 25.45
C SER A 219 -13.15 11.78 24.55
N LEU A 220 -12.92 11.13 23.40
CA LEU A 220 -14.01 10.66 22.52
C LEU A 220 -14.90 9.62 23.22
N LEU A 221 -14.32 8.74 24.05
CA LEU A 221 -15.10 7.77 24.82
C LEU A 221 -15.97 8.44 25.90
N ARG A 222 -15.44 9.42 26.64
CA ARG A 222 -16.24 10.21 27.60
C ARG A 222 -17.38 10.94 26.91
N ALA A 223 -17.10 11.64 25.80
CA ALA A 223 -18.11 12.35 25.02
C ALA A 223 -19.21 11.39 24.51
N ALA A 224 -18.84 10.21 24.03
CA ALA A 224 -19.76 9.19 23.57
C ALA A 224 -20.69 8.64 24.68
N LEU A 225 -20.17 8.44 25.89
CA LEU A 225 -20.96 7.98 27.04
C LEU A 225 -21.92 9.07 27.55
N VAL A 226 -21.49 10.34 27.57
CA VAL A 226 -22.35 11.49 27.89
C VAL A 226 -23.48 11.63 26.88
N TRP A 227 -23.17 11.53 25.58
CA TRP A 227 -24.17 11.58 24.51
C TRP A 227 -25.17 10.41 24.57
N LEU A 228 -24.71 9.18 24.81
CA LEU A 228 -25.62 8.03 24.99
C LEU A 228 -26.59 8.23 26.16
N LYS A 229 -26.11 8.82 27.28
CA LYS A 229 -26.97 9.19 28.41
C LYS A 229 -28.01 10.26 28.03
N SER A 230 -27.68 11.25 27.19
CA SER A 230 -28.66 12.23 26.71
C SER A 230 -29.72 11.57 25.82
N VAL A 231 -29.31 10.70 24.89
CA VAL A 231 -30.21 9.93 24.03
C VAL A 231 -31.18 9.06 24.84
N GLN A 232 -30.72 8.38 25.89
CA GLN A 232 -31.58 7.59 26.77
C GLN A 232 -32.63 8.47 27.49
N LYS A 233 -32.24 9.67 27.93
CA LYS A 233 -33.14 10.65 28.57
C LYS A 233 -34.16 11.22 27.59
N GLU A 234 -33.72 11.63 26.40
CA GLU A 234 -34.56 12.18 25.33
C GLU A 234 -35.60 11.16 24.82
N GLN A 235 -35.18 9.90 24.64
CA GLN A 235 -36.05 8.82 24.14
C GLN A 235 -36.89 8.15 25.23
N GLN A 236 -36.74 8.56 26.50
CA GLN A 236 -37.33 7.91 27.69
C GLN A 236 -37.14 6.38 27.68
N ARG A 237 -35.93 5.93 27.32
CA ARG A 237 -35.61 4.50 27.15
C ARG A 237 -34.27 4.16 27.78
N GLU A 238 -34.29 3.12 28.59
CA GLU A 238 -33.07 2.49 29.08
C GLU A 238 -32.42 1.63 27.99
N LEU A 239 -31.11 1.77 27.81
CA LEU A 239 -30.31 1.00 26.88
C LEU A 239 -29.11 0.44 27.65
N ASP A 240 -28.94 -0.87 27.64
CA ASP A 240 -27.72 -1.49 28.17
C ASP A 240 -26.51 -1.03 27.34
N LEU A 241 -25.36 -0.82 27.99
CA LEU A 241 -24.10 -0.54 27.31
C LEU A 241 -23.11 -1.69 27.51
N CYS A 242 -22.39 -2.07 26.46
CA CYS A 242 -21.32 -3.07 26.50
C CYS A 242 -20.06 -2.52 25.85
N GLY A 243 -18.97 -2.43 26.60
CA GLY A 243 -17.72 -1.80 26.21
C GLY A 243 -16.64 -2.82 25.88
N SER A 244 -16.22 -2.90 24.63
CA SER A 244 -15.10 -3.78 24.25
C SER A 244 -13.76 -3.22 24.71
N VAL A 245 -12.89 -4.12 25.18
CA VAL A 245 -11.47 -3.90 25.48
C VAL A 245 -10.62 -5.02 24.89
N PHE A 246 -9.36 -4.69 24.62
CA PHE A 246 -8.37 -5.65 24.14
C PHE A 246 -7.42 -6.06 25.26
N LEU A 247 -7.00 -7.32 25.30
CA LEU A 247 -5.92 -7.77 26.18
C LEU A 247 -4.59 -7.21 25.64
N PRO A 248 -3.82 -6.43 26.42
CA PRO A 248 -2.64 -5.67 26.00
C PRO A 248 -1.39 -6.54 25.78
N THR A 249 -1.54 -7.70 25.14
CA THR A 249 -0.44 -8.63 24.90
C THR A 249 0.56 -8.10 23.88
N ARG A 250 1.86 -8.40 24.06
CA ARG A 250 2.94 -8.10 23.10
C ARG A 250 2.57 -8.41 21.65
N LYS A 251 1.93 -9.57 21.46
CA LYS A 251 1.52 -10.08 20.15
C LYS A 251 0.44 -9.21 19.52
N LEU A 252 -0.57 -8.79 20.29
CA LEU A 252 -1.62 -7.91 19.79
C LEU A 252 -1.09 -6.51 19.48
N ILE A 253 -0.28 -5.93 20.37
CA ILE A 253 0.34 -4.61 20.15
C ILE A 253 1.22 -4.64 18.89
N ALA A 254 2.07 -5.65 18.74
CA ALA A 254 2.89 -5.83 17.53
C ALA A 254 2.04 -6.05 16.26
N GLN A 255 0.92 -6.77 16.37
CA GLN A 255 -0.03 -6.97 15.28
C GLN A 255 -0.68 -5.65 14.86
N GLN A 256 -1.20 -4.86 15.81
CA GLN A 256 -1.88 -3.59 15.52
C GLN A 256 -0.90 -2.54 15.00
N LYS A 257 0.36 -2.52 15.46
CA LYS A 257 1.44 -1.71 14.85
C LYS A 257 1.69 -2.04 13.38
N PHE A 258 1.72 -3.33 13.04
CA PHE A 258 2.13 -3.80 11.71
C PHE A 258 0.98 -3.88 10.70
N ARG A 259 -0.22 -4.24 11.18
CA ARG A 259 -1.43 -4.44 10.39
C ARG A 259 -2.65 -4.10 11.26
N PRO A 260 -2.96 -2.80 11.46
CA PRO A 260 -4.11 -2.39 12.25
C PRO A 260 -5.41 -2.93 11.66
N TRP A 261 -6.39 -3.19 12.52
CA TRP A 261 -7.72 -3.62 12.10
C TRP A 261 -8.59 -2.43 11.64
N ASN A 262 -9.36 -2.63 10.58
CA ASN A 262 -10.24 -1.60 10.04
C ASN A 262 -11.32 -1.23 11.06
N GLY A 263 -11.47 0.07 11.36
CA GLY A 263 -12.42 0.57 12.35
C GLY A 263 -11.93 0.49 13.81
N VAL A 264 -10.70 0.03 14.06
CA VAL A 264 -10.09 0.07 15.40
C VAL A 264 -9.07 1.20 15.44
N PHE A 265 -9.24 2.14 16.36
CA PHE A 265 -8.46 3.38 16.43
C PHE A 265 -7.66 3.43 17.74
N LEU A 266 -6.35 3.20 17.61
CA LEU A 266 -5.43 3.05 18.74
C LEU A 266 -4.35 4.13 18.71
N GLY A 267 -4.19 4.82 19.83
CA GLY A 267 -3.24 5.90 20.04
C GLY A 267 -1.82 5.42 20.29
N SER A 268 -0.89 6.38 20.29
CA SER A 268 0.54 6.14 20.48
C SER A 268 0.87 5.48 21.83
N GLU A 269 0.17 5.85 22.93
CA GLU A 269 0.41 5.26 24.25
C GLU A 269 0.08 3.76 24.29
N PHE A 270 -1.12 3.35 23.86
CA PHE A 270 -1.49 1.93 23.79
C PHE A 270 -0.54 1.14 22.88
N LEU A 271 -0.03 1.77 21.82
CA LEU A 271 0.97 1.15 20.98
C LEU A 271 2.37 1.18 21.62
N GLY A 272 2.68 2.03 22.61
CA GLY A 272 4.01 2.21 23.19
C GLY A 272 4.67 0.88 23.62
N GLY A 273 4.00 0.14 24.50
CA GLY A 273 4.46 -1.14 25.05
C GLY A 273 3.36 -1.81 25.90
N GLU A 274 3.63 -2.99 26.44
CA GLU A 274 2.62 -3.77 27.20
C GLU A 274 2.14 -3.03 28.45
N GLU A 275 3.03 -2.38 29.20
CA GLU A 275 2.67 -1.58 30.39
C GLU A 275 1.84 -0.34 30.06
N ALA A 276 2.17 0.36 28.97
CA ALA A 276 1.44 1.54 28.52
C ALA A 276 0.04 1.15 28.00
N ALA A 277 -0.05 0.05 27.26
CA ALA A 277 -1.32 -0.55 26.87
C ALA A 277 -2.15 -1.01 28.08
N GLU A 278 -1.53 -1.57 29.12
CA GLU A 278 -2.19 -1.95 30.37
C GLU A 278 -2.81 -0.74 31.07
N ARG A 279 -2.08 0.39 31.20
CA ARG A 279 -2.62 1.63 31.77
C ARG A 279 -3.81 2.17 30.97
N VAL A 280 -3.69 2.25 29.65
CA VAL A 280 -4.78 2.72 28.78
C VAL A 280 -6.03 1.84 28.92
N VAL A 281 -5.87 0.51 28.95
CA VAL A 281 -7.00 -0.41 29.15
C VAL A 281 -7.61 -0.27 30.54
N LYS A 282 -6.80 -0.10 31.60
CA LYS A 282 -7.31 0.16 32.96
C LYS A 282 -8.12 1.45 33.05
N ASN A 283 -7.66 2.53 32.42
CA ASN A 283 -8.39 3.80 32.37
C ASN A 283 -9.75 3.65 31.64
N ILE A 284 -9.81 2.85 30.57
CA ILE A 284 -11.06 2.53 29.86
C ILE A 284 -11.98 1.67 30.74
N ILE A 285 -11.44 0.66 31.43
CA ILE A 285 -12.20 -0.20 32.36
C ILE A 285 -12.81 0.64 33.48
N ASN A 286 -12.05 1.56 34.08
CA ASN A 286 -12.54 2.44 35.14
C ASN A 286 -13.66 3.36 34.63
N LEU A 287 -13.48 3.98 33.46
CA LEU A 287 -14.52 4.80 32.82
C LEU A 287 -15.79 3.98 32.50
N TYR A 288 -15.66 2.71 32.13
CA TYR A 288 -16.78 1.79 31.94
C TYR A 288 -17.48 1.45 33.27
N LYS A 289 -16.72 1.15 34.35
CA LYS A 289 -17.26 0.95 35.71
C LYS A 289 -18.05 2.19 36.18
N GLU A 290 -17.47 3.39 36.06
CA GLU A 290 -18.08 4.70 36.40
C GLU A 290 -19.42 4.96 35.67
N ASN A 291 -19.63 4.34 34.50
CA ASN A 291 -20.79 4.58 33.65
C ASN A 291 -21.72 3.36 33.51
N GLY A 292 -21.55 2.31 34.32
CA GLY A 292 -22.42 1.13 34.30
C GLY A 292 -22.32 0.28 33.03
N VAL A 293 -21.18 0.35 32.32
CA VAL A 293 -20.97 -0.34 31.05
C VAL A 293 -20.45 -1.76 31.29
N GLU A 294 -21.14 -2.78 30.76
CA GLU A 294 -20.69 -4.18 30.82
C GLU A 294 -19.37 -4.34 30.05
N LEU A 295 -18.36 -4.97 30.66
CA LEU A 295 -17.04 -5.10 30.04
C LEU A 295 -16.95 -6.32 29.11
N LEU A 296 -16.43 -6.14 27.89
CA LEU A 296 -16.21 -7.22 26.92
C LEU A 296 -14.71 -7.36 26.57
N PHE A 297 -14.10 -8.51 26.83
CA PHE A 297 -12.76 -8.83 26.31
C PHE A 297 -12.84 -9.44 24.91
N GLU A 298 -12.45 -8.67 23.90
CA GLU A 298 -12.56 -9.05 22.48
C GLU A 298 -11.28 -9.74 21.96
N ALA A 299 -10.13 -9.06 21.96
CA ALA A 299 -8.94 -9.52 21.23
C ALA A 299 -7.69 -9.69 22.11
N PRO A 300 -6.88 -10.75 21.92
CA PRO A 300 -7.08 -11.92 21.05
C PRO A 300 -8.02 -12.99 21.64
N GLY A 301 -8.91 -12.61 22.57
CA GLY A 301 -9.74 -13.52 23.37
C GLY A 301 -8.96 -14.25 24.46
N ILE A 302 -9.67 -14.82 25.44
CA ILE A 302 -9.08 -15.57 26.56
C ILE A 302 -8.98 -17.04 26.18
N ARG A 303 -7.76 -17.54 25.92
CA ARG A 303 -7.55 -18.87 25.30
C ARG A 303 -6.84 -19.88 26.18
N ASN A 304 -6.43 -19.50 27.40
CA ASN A 304 -5.80 -20.35 28.42
C ASN A 304 -5.68 -19.55 29.73
N GLU A 305 -5.18 -20.21 30.79
CA GLU A 305 -4.89 -19.61 32.09
C GLU A 305 -4.01 -18.36 31.99
N LYS A 306 -2.99 -18.34 31.12
CA LYS A 306 -2.12 -17.16 30.96
C LYS A 306 -2.87 -15.94 30.42
N ASP A 307 -3.74 -16.12 29.43
CA ASP A 307 -4.60 -15.01 28.96
C ASP A 307 -5.61 -14.59 30.05
N PHE A 308 -6.07 -15.54 30.89
CA PHE A 308 -6.99 -15.26 32.00
C PHE A 308 -6.32 -14.47 33.13
N SER A 309 -5.10 -14.81 33.54
CA SER A 309 -4.35 -14.04 34.55
C SER A 309 -4.04 -12.61 34.09
N VAL A 310 -3.90 -12.36 32.78
CA VAL A 310 -3.79 -10.99 32.24
C VAL A 310 -5.12 -10.24 32.40
N MET A 311 -6.26 -10.92 32.21
CA MET A 311 -7.58 -10.34 32.50
C MET A 311 -7.75 -10.04 34.00
N GLU A 312 -7.43 -10.97 34.90
CA GLU A 312 -7.48 -10.73 36.35
C GLU A 312 -6.62 -9.54 36.78
N LYS A 313 -5.40 -9.41 36.24
CA LYS A 313 -4.50 -8.27 36.50
C LYS A 313 -5.09 -6.92 36.03
N LEU A 314 -5.91 -6.93 34.97
CA LEU A 314 -6.63 -5.75 34.48
C LEU A 314 -7.87 -5.40 35.30
N LEU A 315 -8.52 -6.41 35.89
CA LEU A 315 -9.73 -6.25 36.70
C LEU A 315 -9.44 -5.91 38.17
N THR A 316 -8.25 -6.29 38.66
CA THR A 316 -7.77 -5.95 40.02
C THR A 316 -7.64 -4.43 40.17
N ASP A 317 -8.29 -3.87 41.19
CA ASP A 317 -8.37 -2.41 41.37
C ASP A 317 -6.99 -1.79 41.62
N TYR A 318 -6.80 -0.60 41.04
CA TYR A 318 -5.60 0.22 41.20
C TYR A 318 -6.02 1.50 41.92
N ALA A 319 -5.42 1.81 43.07
CA ALA A 319 -5.63 3.10 43.72
C ALA A 319 -5.11 4.21 42.80
N ILE A 320 -5.94 5.20 42.51
CA ILE A 320 -5.57 6.36 41.70
C ILE A 320 -5.08 7.46 42.64
N ASP A 321 -3.84 7.91 42.46
CA ASP A 321 -3.38 9.18 43.01
C ASP A 321 -4.23 10.31 42.43
N LYS A 322 -4.97 11.01 43.30
CA LYS A 322 -5.70 12.22 42.92
C LYS A 322 -4.70 13.33 42.60
N LEU A 323 -4.59 13.71 41.33
CA LEU A 323 -3.96 14.96 40.91
C LEU A 323 -4.94 15.81 40.09
N GLY A 324 -5.30 16.97 40.65
CA GLY A 324 -5.78 18.13 39.89
C GLY A 324 -7.25 18.15 39.47
N THR A 325 -8.17 18.32 40.44
CA THR A 325 -9.51 18.87 40.15
C THR A 325 -9.54 20.38 40.43
N SER A 326 -9.46 21.21 39.39
CA SER A 326 -10.00 22.58 39.35
C SER A 326 -9.76 23.19 37.96
N ASP A 327 -10.82 23.33 37.15
CA ASP A 327 -11.35 24.63 36.70
C ASP A 327 -12.23 24.50 35.45
N GLU A 328 -13.22 25.39 35.38
CA GLU A 328 -14.33 25.34 34.46
C GLU A 328 -13.94 25.86 33.07
N ILE A 329 -14.28 25.11 32.01
CA ILE A 329 -14.05 25.55 30.63
C ILE A 329 -15.25 26.37 30.17
N ASN A 330 -15.12 27.69 30.23
CA ASN A 330 -15.98 28.62 29.48
C ASN A 330 -15.41 28.77 28.04
N PRO A 331 -16.23 28.89 26.98
CA PRO A 331 -15.74 28.88 25.60
C PRO A 331 -15.47 30.29 25.05
N TRP A 332 -14.54 30.35 24.08
CA TRP A 332 -14.13 31.51 23.26
C TRP A 332 -13.29 32.59 23.98
N GLU A 333 -12.00 32.70 23.62
CA GLU A 333 -11.42 33.93 23.05
C GLU A 333 -10.00 33.68 22.49
N GLU A 334 -9.42 34.71 21.85
CA GLU A 334 -8.33 34.64 20.87
C GLU A 334 -6.91 34.81 21.47
N GLU A 335 -5.90 34.53 20.62
CA GLU A 335 -4.49 34.97 20.62
C GLU A 335 -3.66 35.08 21.93
N VAL A 336 -2.42 34.56 21.89
CA VAL A 336 -1.16 35.36 21.91
C VAL A 336 0.05 34.42 21.95
N LEU A 337 1.06 34.70 21.12
CA LEU A 337 2.36 34.01 21.10
C LEU A 337 3.36 34.64 22.10
N PRO A 338 4.10 33.85 22.89
CA PRO A 338 5.35 34.29 23.51
C PRO A 338 6.57 33.97 22.64
N GLN A 339 7.48 34.93 22.51
CA GLN A 339 8.73 34.80 21.76
C GLN A 339 9.90 34.25 22.60
N ASN A 340 10.97 33.89 21.88
CA ASN A 340 12.38 33.90 22.30
C ASN A 340 12.88 32.88 23.34
N GLY A 341 13.56 31.84 22.81
CA GLY A 341 14.62 31.10 23.49
C GLY A 341 15.75 30.79 22.51
N THR A 342 16.86 31.53 22.57
CA THR A 342 17.94 31.52 21.57
C THR A 342 19.03 30.49 21.86
N TYR A 343 19.32 29.61 20.89
CA TYR A 343 20.61 28.92 20.79
C TYR A 343 21.12 28.97 19.34
N LYS A 344 22.36 29.46 19.14
CA LYS A 344 23.00 29.64 17.82
C LYS A 344 24.23 28.75 17.67
N LYS A 345 24.20 27.86 16.66
CA LYS A 345 25.30 27.33 15.80
C LYS A 345 24.77 26.08 15.09
N GLN A 346 24.89 25.88 13.78
CA GLN A 346 25.36 26.76 12.69
C GLN A 346 24.64 26.25 11.42
N ARG A 347 23.89 27.12 10.72
CA ARG A 347 22.95 26.70 9.66
C ARG A 347 23.69 26.57 8.32
N ILE A 348 23.68 25.39 7.69
CA ILE A 348 23.68 25.32 6.22
C ILE A 348 22.36 25.95 5.76
N SER A 349 22.37 26.69 4.65
CA SER A 349 21.24 27.51 4.21
C SER A 349 20.01 26.70 3.76
N THR A 350 19.28 26.13 4.72
CA THR A 350 17.91 25.64 4.56
C THR A 350 16.93 26.81 4.68
N SER A 351 17.12 27.85 3.86
CA SER A 351 15.97 28.65 3.47
C SER A 351 14.98 27.66 2.85
N PRO A 352 13.71 27.60 3.28
CA PRO A 352 12.72 27.03 2.39
C PRO A 352 12.85 27.83 1.10
N VAL A 353 13.18 27.18 -0.01
CA VAL A 353 12.86 27.75 -1.32
C VAL A 353 11.39 28.10 -1.19
N PRO A 354 11.00 29.38 -1.31
CA PRO A 354 9.59 29.72 -1.21
C PRO A 354 8.88 28.80 -2.18
N ALA A 355 7.88 28.05 -1.70
CA ALA A 355 7.04 27.29 -2.61
C ALA A 355 6.69 28.27 -3.72
N LEU A 356 7.02 27.92 -4.96
CA LEU A 356 6.65 28.71 -6.12
C LEU A 356 5.13 28.59 -6.22
N ARG A 357 4.44 29.34 -5.35
CA ARG A 357 3.12 29.90 -5.63
C ARG A 357 3.31 30.50 -7.00
N GLU A 358 2.77 29.82 -8.00
CA GLU A 358 2.65 30.36 -9.34
C GLU A 358 2.17 31.80 -9.15
N ARG A 359 3.05 32.76 -9.45
CA ARG A 359 2.59 34.13 -9.53
C ARG A 359 1.50 34.06 -10.58
N LYS A 360 0.26 34.38 -10.19
CA LYS A 360 -0.78 34.81 -11.13
C LYS A 360 -0.27 36.10 -11.76
N LEU A 361 0.67 35.96 -12.68
CA LEU A 361 1.07 36.96 -13.64
C LEU A 361 -0.22 37.39 -14.34
N GLY A 362 -0.47 38.69 -14.33
CA GLY A 362 -1.70 39.26 -14.89
C GLY A 362 -1.91 38.79 -16.32
N LEU A 363 -3.19 38.71 -16.71
CA LEU A 363 -3.64 38.33 -18.05
C LEU A 363 -3.31 39.44 -19.06
N HIS A 364 -2.03 39.64 -19.33
CA HIS A 364 -1.53 40.57 -20.34
C HIS A 364 -0.94 39.78 -21.49
N GLU A 365 -1.63 39.80 -22.64
CA GLU A 365 -1.10 39.32 -23.90
C GLU A 365 0.17 40.12 -24.25
N THR A 366 1.23 39.43 -24.68
CA THR A 366 2.48 40.09 -25.06
C THR A 366 2.78 39.88 -26.54
N LYS A 367 3.00 40.99 -27.27
CA LYS A 367 3.28 40.98 -28.72
C LYS A 367 4.62 40.35 -29.10
N ALA A 368 5.58 40.28 -28.17
CA ALA A 368 6.90 39.70 -28.44
C ALA A 368 6.81 38.17 -28.65
N PRO A 369 7.60 37.58 -29.56
CA PRO A 369 7.63 36.13 -29.75
C PRO A 369 8.03 35.34 -28.51
N CYS A 370 7.66 34.06 -28.45
CA CYS A 370 8.16 33.11 -27.47
C CYS A 370 8.52 31.76 -28.09
N ILE A 371 9.36 31.01 -27.38
CA ILE A 371 9.69 29.62 -27.70
C ILE A 371 8.94 28.70 -26.73
N VAL A 372 8.35 27.63 -27.27
CA VAL A 372 7.99 26.42 -26.50
C VAL A 372 9.06 25.38 -26.77
N LEU A 373 9.87 25.06 -25.77
CA LEU A 373 10.87 24.01 -25.86
C LEU A 373 10.28 22.70 -25.34
N PHE A 374 10.05 21.76 -26.26
CA PHE A 374 9.64 20.40 -25.96
C PHE A 374 10.86 19.57 -25.52
N GLY A 375 10.67 18.76 -24.47
CA GLY A 375 11.60 17.73 -24.05
C GLY A 375 11.27 16.36 -24.66
N SER A 376 11.95 15.32 -24.16
CA SER A 376 11.71 13.92 -24.53
C SER A 376 10.64 13.22 -23.67
N HIS A 377 9.84 13.99 -22.94
CA HIS A 377 8.95 13.49 -21.88
C HIS A 377 7.57 14.17 -21.83
N ASP A 378 7.31 15.09 -22.77
CA ASP A 378 6.14 15.97 -22.85
C ASP A 378 5.72 16.21 -24.32
N VAL A 379 5.95 15.24 -25.21
CA VAL A 379 5.70 15.32 -26.66
C VAL A 379 4.19 15.25 -26.97
N ARG A 380 3.43 16.27 -26.55
CA ARG A 380 1.99 16.46 -26.76
C ARG A 380 1.61 17.94 -26.71
N LEU A 381 0.49 18.29 -27.31
CA LEU A 381 -0.14 19.61 -27.24
C LEU A 381 -1.24 19.66 -26.17
N HIS A 382 -1.93 18.55 -25.89
CA HIS A 382 -3.00 18.50 -24.89
C HIS A 382 -2.48 18.42 -23.45
N ASP A 383 -3.06 19.22 -22.54
CA ASP A 383 -2.66 19.31 -21.12
C ASP A 383 -1.13 19.46 -20.96
N ASN A 384 -0.52 20.30 -21.81
CA ASN A 384 0.90 20.65 -21.77
C ASN A 384 1.03 22.08 -21.22
N ARG A 385 1.57 22.24 -20.02
CA ARG A 385 1.63 23.56 -19.37
C ARG A 385 2.54 24.55 -20.08
N ALA A 386 3.67 24.13 -20.63
CA ALA A 386 4.53 25.02 -21.43
C ALA A 386 3.79 25.58 -22.66
N VAL A 387 3.01 24.74 -23.35
CA VAL A 387 2.16 25.13 -24.49
C VAL A 387 1.05 26.10 -24.05
N GLU A 388 0.42 25.85 -22.90
CA GLU A 388 -0.61 26.73 -22.32
C GLU A 388 -0.10 28.10 -21.86
N GLN A 389 1.15 28.19 -21.35
CA GLN A 389 1.74 29.49 -20.99
C GLN A 389 2.13 30.27 -22.25
N ALA A 390 2.70 29.60 -23.25
CA ALA A 390 3.08 30.21 -24.52
C ALA A 390 1.89 30.70 -25.36
N SER A 391 0.70 30.11 -25.21
CA SER A 391 -0.52 30.56 -25.89
C SER A 391 -0.98 31.99 -25.53
N ARG A 392 -0.28 32.66 -24.62
CA ARG A 392 -0.48 34.07 -24.23
C ARG A 392 0.33 35.04 -25.09
N HIS A 393 1.19 34.51 -25.96
CA HIS A 393 1.90 35.26 -26.98
C HIS A 393 1.19 35.08 -28.32
N GLU A 394 1.15 36.13 -29.13
CA GLU A 394 0.60 36.03 -30.50
C GLU A 394 1.51 35.17 -31.40
N CYS A 395 2.83 35.28 -31.21
CA CYS A 395 3.84 34.53 -31.96
C CYS A 395 4.49 33.45 -31.07
N VAL A 396 4.36 32.19 -31.49
CA VAL A 396 4.85 31.00 -30.79
C VAL A 396 5.72 30.17 -31.73
N ILE A 397 6.92 29.81 -31.27
CA ILE A 397 7.87 28.97 -32.00
C ILE A 397 8.05 27.64 -31.24
N PRO A 398 7.42 26.54 -31.69
CA PRO A 398 7.68 25.21 -31.19
C PRO A 398 9.12 24.76 -31.53
N VAL A 399 9.87 24.30 -30.53
CA VAL A 399 11.27 23.90 -30.66
C VAL A 399 11.50 22.53 -30.02
N PHE A 400 12.28 21.68 -30.66
CA PHE A 400 12.91 20.49 -30.07
C PHE A 400 14.41 20.52 -30.37
N ILE A 401 15.25 20.32 -29.36
CA ILE A 401 16.71 20.34 -29.52
C ILE A 401 17.32 19.00 -29.08
N TRP A 402 18.06 18.39 -29.99
CA TRP A 402 18.71 17.10 -29.79
C TRP A 402 20.22 17.26 -29.59
N ASN A 403 20.71 16.62 -28.54
CA ASN A 403 22.11 16.32 -28.33
C ASN A 403 22.15 14.94 -27.65
N ARG A 404 22.73 13.94 -28.32
CA ARG A 404 22.83 12.56 -27.84
C ARG A 404 23.74 12.44 -26.63
N GLU A 405 24.81 13.23 -26.55
CA GLU A 405 25.80 13.12 -25.48
C GLU A 405 25.23 13.64 -24.16
N GLU A 406 24.49 14.75 -24.20
CA GLU A 406 23.77 15.31 -23.05
C GLU A 406 22.69 14.38 -22.46
N GLU A 407 22.15 13.43 -23.23
CA GLU A 407 21.21 12.42 -22.68
C GLU A 407 21.92 11.45 -21.71
N GLY A 408 23.22 11.22 -21.91
CA GLY A 408 24.04 10.37 -21.06
C GLY A 408 23.54 8.92 -20.96
N LYS A 409 23.97 8.24 -19.89
CA LYS A 409 23.70 6.80 -19.67
C LYS A 409 22.22 6.48 -19.43
N TRP A 410 21.48 7.42 -18.83
CA TRP A 410 20.14 7.22 -18.25
C TRP A 410 19.04 8.13 -18.82
N GLY A 411 19.35 8.93 -19.85
CA GLY A 411 18.38 9.68 -20.65
C GLY A 411 17.81 8.85 -21.81
N VAL A 412 17.60 9.48 -22.96
CA VAL A 412 17.08 8.82 -24.17
C VAL A 412 18.18 8.04 -24.89
N ARG A 413 18.05 6.71 -24.92
CA ARG A 413 18.92 5.82 -25.71
C ARG A 413 18.18 4.56 -26.19
N GLY A 414 18.66 3.94 -27.27
CA GLY A 414 18.18 2.64 -27.76
C GLY A 414 16.71 2.67 -28.18
N CYS A 415 15.89 1.76 -27.65
CA CYS A 415 14.45 1.68 -27.99
C CYS A 415 13.68 2.99 -27.76
N LEU A 416 14.08 3.78 -26.76
CA LEU A 416 13.42 5.04 -26.46
C LEU A 416 13.66 6.11 -27.55
N GLU A 417 14.79 6.04 -28.26
CA GLU A 417 15.05 6.94 -29.40
C GLU A 417 14.12 6.65 -30.58
N VAL A 418 13.85 5.36 -30.84
CA VAL A 418 12.99 4.90 -31.94
C VAL A 418 11.59 5.48 -31.77
N ILE A 419 11.00 5.30 -30.58
CA ILE A 419 9.64 5.77 -30.30
C ILE A 419 9.57 7.29 -30.10
N LEU A 420 10.65 7.94 -29.63
CA LEU A 420 10.71 9.40 -29.55
C LEU A 420 10.73 10.03 -30.96
N LYS A 421 11.48 9.45 -31.92
CA LYS A 421 11.51 9.95 -33.30
C LYS A 421 10.13 9.88 -33.95
N ASP A 422 9.38 8.81 -33.69
CA ASP A 422 7.99 8.68 -34.15
C ASP A 422 7.06 9.70 -33.48
N ALA A 423 7.17 9.88 -32.16
CA ALA A 423 6.42 10.90 -31.41
C ALA A 423 6.65 12.32 -31.94
N LEU A 424 7.89 12.67 -32.24
CA LEU A 424 8.24 13.99 -32.78
C LEU A 424 7.71 14.20 -34.21
N ARG A 425 7.69 13.15 -35.07
CA ARG A 425 7.03 13.21 -36.40
C ARG A 425 5.53 13.46 -36.27
N HIS A 426 4.88 12.81 -35.31
CA HIS A 426 3.47 13.03 -35.05
C HIS A 426 3.19 14.42 -34.47
N LEU A 427 4.04 14.94 -33.57
CA LEU A 427 3.96 16.32 -33.08
C LEU A 427 4.16 17.35 -34.21
N GLU A 428 5.14 17.15 -35.09
CA GLU A 428 5.40 18.00 -36.26
C GLU A 428 4.17 18.05 -37.19
N ARG A 429 3.57 16.88 -37.48
CA ARG A 429 2.31 16.77 -38.25
C ARG A 429 1.15 17.48 -37.57
N ASP A 430 1.03 17.35 -36.25
CA ASP A 430 -0.11 17.87 -35.51
C ASP A 430 -0.01 19.39 -35.29
N LEU A 431 1.19 19.94 -35.10
CA LEU A 431 1.46 21.39 -35.13
C LEU A 431 1.13 22.00 -36.50
N LYS A 432 1.49 21.31 -37.59
CA LYS A 432 1.21 21.77 -38.97
C LYS A 432 -0.28 21.97 -39.26
N LYS A 433 -1.17 21.22 -38.58
CA LYS A 433 -2.64 21.42 -38.67
C LYS A 433 -3.10 22.79 -38.18
N TYR A 434 -2.29 23.48 -37.37
CA TYR A 434 -2.54 24.81 -36.83
C TYR A 434 -1.66 25.89 -37.47
N GLY A 435 -0.96 25.59 -38.57
CA GLY A 435 -0.04 26.53 -39.23
C GLY A 435 1.28 26.75 -38.49
N LEU A 436 1.58 25.93 -37.47
CA LEU A 436 2.83 25.98 -36.73
C LEU A 436 3.84 24.97 -37.30
N VAL A 437 5.14 25.25 -37.14
CA VAL A 437 6.24 24.36 -37.55
C VAL A 437 7.04 23.96 -36.32
N LEU A 438 7.41 22.68 -36.21
CA LEU A 438 8.38 22.23 -35.22
C LEU A 438 9.79 22.55 -35.70
N ILE A 439 10.47 23.47 -35.02
CA ILE A 439 11.88 23.75 -35.26
C ILE A 439 12.71 22.69 -34.55
N VAL A 440 13.45 21.90 -35.34
CA VAL A 440 14.28 20.79 -34.86
C VAL A 440 15.73 21.12 -35.14
N ARG A 441 16.59 21.07 -34.13
CA ARG A 441 18.04 21.27 -34.28
C ARG A 441 18.84 20.17 -33.59
N GLU A 442 19.89 19.71 -34.27
CA GLU A 442 20.96 18.90 -33.68
C GLU A 442 22.12 19.84 -33.27
N THR A 443 22.68 19.67 -32.07
CA THR A 443 23.71 20.57 -31.52
C THR A 443 24.65 19.84 -30.56
N ALA A 444 25.82 20.42 -30.33
CA ALA A 444 26.76 20.01 -29.28
C ALA A 444 26.45 20.63 -27.89
N ASN A 445 25.57 21.64 -27.83
CA ASN A 445 25.11 22.26 -26.58
C ASN A 445 23.66 22.73 -26.72
N LYS A 446 22.72 22.12 -25.98
CA LYS A 446 21.29 22.48 -26.03
C LYS A 446 21.03 23.89 -25.52
N ALA A 447 21.64 24.29 -24.39
CA ALA A 447 21.34 25.57 -23.76
C ALA A 447 21.77 26.76 -24.62
N GLU A 448 22.96 26.67 -25.23
CA GLU A 448 23.42 27.66 -26.22
C GLU A 448 22.50 27.73 -27.43
N GLU A 449 22.04 26.59 -27.95
CA GLU A 449 21.18 26.56 -29.14
C GLU A 449 19.80 27.19 -28.87
N VAL A 450 19.23 27.01 -27.67
CA VAL A 450 18.03 27.78 -27.27
C VAL A 450 18.33 29.29 -27.29
N LEU A 451 19.47 29.73 -26.75
CA LEU A 451 19.83 31.15 -26.75
C LEU A 451 20.06 31.70 -28.17
N ARG A 452 20.67 30.91 -29.07
CA ARG A 452 20.82 31.27 -30.49
C ARG A 452 19.45 31.45 -31.15
N LEU A 453 18.53 30.51 -30.93
CA LEU A 453 17.14 30.62 -31.40
C LEU A 453 16.43 31.85 -30.83
N CYS A 454 16.61 32.18 -29.55
CA CYS A 454 16.06 33.41 -28.97
C CYS A 454 16.57 34.68 -29.68
N LYS A 455 17.85 34.72 -30.05
CA LYS A 455 18.46 35.84 -30.78
C LYS A 455 18.01 35.91 -32.24
N GLU A 456 17.87 34.75 -32.91
CA GLU A 456 17.39 34.63 -34.30
C GLU A 456 15.91 35.02 -34.46
N THR A 457 15.11 34.86 -33.41
CA THR A 457 13.64 35.06 -33.44
C THR A 457 13.13 36.22 -32.60
N GLU A 458 14.03 36.95 -31.93
CA GLU A 458 13.70 38.00 -30.96
C GLU A 458 12.75 37.51 -29.83
N ALA A 459 12.82 36.22 -29.49
CA ALA A 459 11.92 35.61 -28.51
C ALA A 459 12.22 36.12 -27.09
N ALA A 460 11.25 36.83 -26.52
CA ALA A 460 11.35 37.45 -25.19
C ALA A 460 11.05 36.49 -24.02
N CYS A 461 10.60 35.26 -24.32
CA CYS A 461 10.32 34.23 -23.32
C CYS A 461 10.53 32.80 -23.85
N VAL A 462 11.00 31.89 -22.99
CA VAL A 462 11.08 30.44 -23.24
C VAL A 462 10.25 29.68 -22.21
N TYR A 463 9.31 28.85 -22.68
CA TYR A 463 8.49 27.97 -21.86
C TYR A 463 8.90 26.52 -22.08
N TYR A 464 9.08 25.74 -21.00
CA TYR A 464 9.44 24.32 -21.05
C TYR A 464 8.89 23.57 -19.84
N ASN A 465 8.79 22.24 -19.92
CA ASN A 465 8.35 21.42 -18.79
C ASN A 465 9.53 20.81 -18.01
N THR A 466 9.33 20.59 -16.71
CA THR A 466 10.37 20.11 -15.79
C THR A 466 10.83 18.68 -16.10
N ASP A 467 12.13 18.53 -16.39
CA ASP A 467 12.81 17.23 -16.39
C ASP A 467 13.32 16.92 -14.98
N TYR A 468 12.61 16.04 -14.28
CA TYR A 468 12.90 15.66 -12.89
C TYR A 468 14.14 14.75 -12.71
N THR A 469 14.86 14.41 -13.78
CA THR A 469 16.14 13.69 -13.67
C THR A 469 17.26 14.58 -13.09
N PRO A 470 18.32 14.00 -12.49
CA PRO A 470 19.48 14.77 -12.05
C PRO A 470 20.14 15.60 -13.16
N GLU A 471 20.26 15.03 -14.36
CA GLU A 471 20.79 15.70 -15.56
C GLU A 471 19.83 16.80 -16.03
N GLY A 472 18.53 16.49 -16.08
CA GLY A 472 17.46 17.42 -16.41
C GLY A 472 17.49 18.70 -15.58
N ARG A 473 17.47 18.56 -14.24
CA ARG A 473 17.54 19.70 -13.32
C ARG A 473 18.83 20.53 -13.48
N THR A 474 19.94 19.88 -13.78
CA THR A 474 21.22 20.56 -14.04
C THR A 474 21.11 21.43 -15.30
N ARG A 475 20.63 20.84 -16.41
CA ARG A 475 20.39 21.56 -17.68
C ARG A 475 19.37 22.70 -17.53
N SER A 476 18.24 22.48 -16.83
CA SER A 476 17.25 23.54 -16.56
C SER A 476 17.88 24.72 -15.81
N ALA A 477 18.71 24.45 -14.80
CA ALA A 477 19.37 25.49 -14.02
C ALA A 477 20.44 26.26 -14.83
N GLU A 478 21.14 25.60 -15.75
CA GLU A 478 22.10 26.22 -16.67
C GLU A 478 21.40 27.07 -17.73
N LEU A 479 20.38 26.51 -18.40
CA LEU A 479 19.55 27.22 -19.37
C LEU A 479 18.89 28.45 -18.73
N GLY A 480 18.28 28.30 -17.55
CA GLY A 480 17.61 29.40 -16.86
C GLY A 480 18.55 30.56 -16.54
N LYS A 481 19.79 30.28 -16.10
CA LYS A 481 20.84 31.29 -15.88
C LYS A 481 21.27 31.96 -17.18
N LEU A 482 21.50 31.17 -18.24
CA LEU A 482 21.96 31.64 -19.53
C LEU A 482 20.94 32.57 -20.22
N LEU A 483 19.65 32.23 -20.15
CA LEU A 483 18.57 33.05 -20.69
C LEU A 483 18.43 34.38 -19.92
N VAL A 484 18.39 34.32 -18.57
CA VAL A 484 18.25 35.53 -17.74
C VAL A 484 19.43 36.49 -17.91
N SER A 485 20.67 35.99 -18.00
CA SER A 485 21.85 36.84 -18.23
C SER A 485 21.88 37.49 -19.62
N ASN A 486 21.09 36.98 -20.58
CA ASN A 486 20.89 37.55 -21.91
C ASN A 486 19.55 38.30 -22.05
N GLY A 487 18.86 38.62 -20.95
CA GLY A 487 17.60 39.38 -20.95
C GLY A 487 16.36 38.60 -21.39
N VAL A 488 16.47 37.30 -21.61
CA VAL A 488 15.36 36.43 -22.02
C VAL A 488 14.68 35.85 -20.78
N ARG A 489 13.35 36.05 -20.67
CA ARG A 489 12.56 35.44 -19.58
C ARG A 489 12.42 33.94 -19.83
N ASN A 490 12.23 33.16 -18.77
CA ASN A 490 11.89 31.75 -18.90
C ASN A 490 10.91 31.30 -17.82
N SER A 491 10.22 30.19 -18.08
CA SER A 491 9.27 29.57 -17.16
C SER A 491 9.29 28.06 -17.32
N GLU A 492 9.87 27.39 -16.33
CA GLU A 492 9.80 25.94 -16.16
C GLU A 492 8.42 25.56 -15.57
N CYS A 493 7.75 24.59 -16.18
CA CYS A 493 6.36 24.23 -15.88
C CYS A 493 6.22 22.76 -15.46
N GLN A 494 5.30 22.46 -14.54
CA GLN A 494 4.98 21.07 -14.21
C GLN A 494 3.94 20.53 -15.19
N SER A 495 4.26 19.45 -15.92
CA SER A 495 3.29 18.76 -16.78
C SER A 495 3.53 17.24 -16.90
N SER A 496 4.59 16.74 -16.27
CA SER A 496 5.14 15.40 -16.52
C SER A 496 4.70 14.36 -15.47
N LEU A 497 4.36 14.78 -14.25
CA LEU A 497 3.92 13.93 -13.12
C LEU A 497 2.51 14.32 -12.65
N LEU A 498 1.93 13.66 -11.64
CA LEU A 498 0.75 14.20 -10.94
C LEU A 498 1.13 15.26 -9.89
N TYR A 499 2.32 15.12 -9.28
CA TYR A 499 2.82 16.02 -8.25
C TYR A 499 4.34 16.26 -8.42
N SER A 500 4.81 17.48 -8.17
CA SER A 500 6.26 17.75 -8.09
C SER A 500 6.86 17.06 -6.86
N PRO A 501 7.95 16.28 -6.99
CA PRO A 501 8.60 15.63 -5.85
C PRO A 501 9.16 16.62 -4.83
N GLU A 502 9.59 17.81 -5.26
CA GLU A 502 10.10 18.88 -4.39
C GLU A 502 9.06 19.45 -3.39
N HIS A 503 7.78 19.31 -3.69
CA HIS A 503 6.68 19.81 -2.86
C HIS A 503 6.12 18.75 -1.90
N ILE A 504 6.72 17.55 -1.85
CA ILE A 504 6.24 16.41 -1.06
C ILE A 504 7.15 16.19 0.15
N CYS A 505 6.59 16.29 1.35
CA CYS A 505 7.28 15.92 2.59
C CYS A 505 6.73 14.60 3.16
N LEU A 506 7.61 13.61 3.36
CA LEU A 506 7.25 12.37 4.05
C LEU A 506 7.72 12.42 5.51
N PRO A 507 6.83 12.26 6.51
CA PRO A 507 7.21 12.33 7.91
C PRO A 507 8.16 11.18 8.29
N SER A 508 9.07 11.46 9.24
CA SER A 508 10.04 10.52 9.83
C SER A 508 9.35 9.51 10.76
N GLY A 509 8.45 8.70 10.20
CA GLY A 509 7.58 7.77 10.91
C GLY A 509 6.18 7.79 10.30
N PHE A 510 5.68 6.63 9.89
CA PHE A 510 4.37 6.52 9.26
C PHE A 510 3.60 5.29 9.73
N ASN A 511 2.42 5.51 10.29
CA ASN A 511 1.54 4.44 10.75
C ASN A 511 0.92 3.69 9.55
N GLY A 512 1.32 2.43 9.38
CA GLY A 512 0.86 1.55 8.28
C GLY A 512 1.79 1.51 7.06
N GLY A 513 3.08 1.80 7.22
CA GLY A 513 4.07 1.74 6.14
C GLY A 513 5.49 2.01 6.65
N HIS A 514 6.42 2.25 5.71
CA HIS A 514 7.77 2.74 6.00
C HIS A 514 8.01 3.98 5.15
N TRP A 515 8.95 4.83 5.55
CA TRP A 515 9.28 6.03 4.76
C TRP A 515 9.65 5.61 3.33
N GLY A 516 9.16 6.37 2.33
CA GLY A 516 9.42 6.08 0.91
C GLY A 516 8.63 4.91 0.29
N THR A 517 7.58 4.38 0.94
CA THR A 517 6.66 3.41 0.30
C THR A 517 5.33 4.04 -0.14
N LEU A 518 4.59 3.36 -1.04
CA LEU A 518 3.40 3.90 -1.73
C LEU A 518 2.34 4.51 -0.80
N MET A 519 1.95 3.80 0.27
CA MET A 519 0.86 4.27 1.13
C MET A 519 1.20 5.52 1.94
N PRO A 520 2.40 5.66 2.54
CA PRO A 520 2.89 6.94 3.03
C PRO A 520 2.88 8.04 1.97
N PHE A 521 3.48 7.78 0.81
CA PHE A 521 3.60 8.75 -0.27
C PHE A 521 2.23 9.27 -0.75
N LEU A 522 1.32 8.36 -1.14
CA LEU A 522 -0.03 8.68 -1.60
C LEU A 522 -0.83 9.48 -0.56
N LYS A 523 -0.70 9.14 0.74
CA LYS A 523 -1.37 9.92 1.80
C LYS A 523 -0.75 11.31 1.96
N SER A 524 0.58 11.45 1.87
CA SER A 524 1.24 12.76 1.90
C SER A 524 0.80 13.63 0.71
N CYS A 525 0.83 13.10 -0.53
CA CYS A 525 0.36 13.82 -1.72
C CYS A 525 -1.07 14.37 -1.51
N LYS A 526 -2.03 13.50 -1.17
CA LYS A 526 -3.43 13.91 -1.00
C LYS A 526 -3.63 14.88 0.18
N LYS A 527 -2.85 14.76 1.27
CA LYS A 527 -2.95 15.66 2.43
C LYS A 527 -2.32 17.04 2.18
N GLN A 528 -1.20 17.09 1.46
CA GLN A 528 -0.40 18.31 1.30
C GLN A 528 -0.77 19.09 0.04
N LEU A 529 -1.15 18.40 -1.05
CA LEU A 529 -1.29 18.95 -2.39
C LEU A 529 -2.69 18.77 -3.00
N GLY A 530 -3.60 18.06 -2.31
CA GLY A 530 -4.99 17.88 -2.76
C GLY A 530 -5.16 16.86 -3.89
N GLU A 531 -6.01 17.19 -4.88
CA GLU A 531 -6.16 16.41 -6.11
C GLU A 531 -5.24 16.94 -7.22
N PRO A 532 -4.75 16.08 -8.14
CA PRO A 532 -4.04 16.54 -9.34
C PRO A 532 -4.92 17.46 -10.20
N PRO A 533 -4.34 18.44 -10.90
CA PRO A 533 -5.09 19.37 -11.74
C PRO A 533 -5.96 18.62 -12.76
N ARG A 534 -7.15 19.15 -13.05
CA ARG A 534 -7.99 18.63 -14.14
C ARG A 534 -7.43 19.12 -15.47
N PRO A 535 -7.21 18.23 -16.46
CA PRO A 535 -6.83 18.66 -17.80
C PRO A 535 -7.96 19.52 -18.41
N PRO A 536 -7.64 20.47 -19.31
CA PRO A 536 -8.65 21.18 -20.07
C PRO A 536 -9.47 20.22 -20.95
N ALA A 537 -10.61 20.66 -21.47
CA ALA A 537 -11.28 19.90 -22.54
C ALA A 537 -10.44 19.97 -23.83
N ARG A 538 -10.36 18.88 -24.61
CA ARG A 538 -9.64 18.85 -25.90
C ARG A 538 -10.15 19.92 -26.89
N SER A 539 -11.42 20.32 -26.79
CA SER A 539 -11.97 21.47 -27.53
C SER A 539 -11.36 22.82 -27.12
N ALA A 540 -11.08 23.02 -25.84
CA ALA A 540 -10.39 24.21 -25.34
C ALA A 540 -8.92 24.23 -25.78
N THR A 541 -8.22 23.08 -25.74
CA THR A 541 -6.88 22.94 -26.34
C THR A 541 -6.89 23.27 -27.83
N LYS A 542 -7.86 22.76 -28.61
CA LYS A 542 -8.00 23.10 -30.04
C LYS A 542 -8.19 24.60 -30.25
N ALA A 543 -9.11 25.23 -29.50
CA ALA A 543 -9.38 26.66 -29.59
C ALA A 543 -8.17 27.53 -29.20
N MET A 544 -7.35 27.08 -28.25
CA MET A 544 -6.09 27.69 -27.87
C MET A 544 -5.06 27.61 -29.01
N LEU A 545 -4.84 26.42 -29.58
CA LEU A 545 -3.89 26.19 -30.66
C LEU A 545 -4.26 26.97 -31.94
N THR A 546 -5.54 27.02 -32.30
CA THR A 546 -6.03 27.78 -33.47
C THR A 546 -5.79 29.29 -33.38
N LYS A 547 -5.53 29.85 -32.18
CA LYS A 547 -5.19 31.27 -31.99
C LYS A 547 -3.70 31.57 -32.09
N MET A 548 -2.83 30.57 -31.90
CA MET A 548 -1.38 30.74 -32.01
C MET A 548 -0.99 31.03 -33.46
N LYS A 549 0.01 31.88 -33.66
CA LYS A 549 0.64 32.11 -34.97
C LYS A 549 2.12 31.81 -34.88
N GLY A 550 2.72 31.41 -36.01
CA GLY A 550 4.17 31.39 -36.16
C GLY A 550 4.73 32.78 -36.49
N PRO A 551 6.07 32.93 -36.50
CA PRO A 551 6.73 34.10 -37.06
C PRO A 551 6.52 34.19 -38.58
N HIS A 552 6.62 35.40 -39.15
CA HIS A 552 6.57 35.58 -40.61
C HIS A 552 7.69 34.85 -41.35
N ARG A 553 8.86 34.71 -40.72
CA ARG A 553 9.99 33.93 -41.19
C ARG A 553 10.35 32.90 -40.12
N TRP A 554 10.26 31.62 -40.46
CA TRP A 554 10.66 30.53 -39.58
C TRP A 554 12.18 30.39 -39.52
N PRO A 555 12.76 30.04 -38.35
CA PRO A 555 14.15 29.62 -38.22
C PRO A 555 14.51 28.42 -39.09
N SER A 556 15.80 28.21 -39.33
CA SER A 556 16.27 26.95 -39.93
C SER A 556 15.96 25.75 -39.02
N SER A 557 15.49 24.66 -39.63
CA SER A 557 15.12 23.40 -38.98
C SER A 557 15.67 22.24 -39.79
N THR A 558 16.27 21.25 -39.13
CA THR A 558 16.68 19.98 -39.75
C THR A 558 15.46 19.14 -40.16
N GLY A 559 14.34 19.29 -39.42
CA GLY A 559 13.16 18.43 -39.52
C GLY A 559 13.39 17.04 -38.92
N VAL A 560 12.34 16.44 -38.31
CA VAL A 560 12.49 15.16 -37.58
C VAL A 560 12.91 14.02 -38.51
N GLY A 561 12.53 14.08 -39.79
CA GLY A 561 12.90 13.11 -40.81
C GLY A 561 14.42 12.98 -41.03
N ASN A 562 15.13 14.11 -41.03
CA ASN A 562 16.55 14.20 -41.41
C ASN A 562 17.52 14.18 -40.22
N MET A 563 17.02 14.03 -38.99
CA MET A 563 17.87 13.87 -37.80
C MET A 563 18.78 12.65 -37.98
N ASN A 564 20.09 12.89 -38.00
CA ASN A 564 21.10 11.89 -38.31
C ASN A 564 21.29 10.92 -37.15
N ASP A 565 21.24 11.41 -35.92
CA ASP A 565 21.61 10.60 -34.76
C ASP A 565 20.41 9.98 -34.05
N LEU A 566 19.29 10.69 -33.90
CA LEU A 566 18.14 10.15 -33.16
C LEU A 566 17.57 8.91 -33.86
N GLY A 567 17.51 7.77 -33.15
CA GLY A 567 16.87 6.54 -33.61
C GLY A 567 17.64 5.81 -34.70
N ARG A 568 18.94 6.11 -34.88
CA ARG A 568 19.78 5.49 -35.91
C ARG A 568 20.21 4.08 -35.51
N ILE A 569 19.65 3.08 -36.18
CA ILE A 569 20.05 1.68 -36.06
C ILE A 569 21.13 1.38 -37.11
N LYS A 570 22.23 0.73 -36.69
CA LYS A 570 23.32 0.31 -37.57
C LYS A 570 23.09 -1.13 -38.04
N GLY A 571 23.36 -1.40 -39.31
CA GLY A 571 23.21 -2.72 -39.94
C GLY A 571 21.95 -2.84 -40.82
N SER A 572 21.74 -4.02 -41.40
CA SER A 572 20.60 -4.32 -42.29
C SER A 572 19.30 -4.67 -41.56
N ILE A 573 19.37 -4.97 -40.26
CA ILE A 573 18.21 -5.39 -39.45
C ILE A 573 17.39 -4.15 -39.07
N GLN A 574 16.14 -4.09 -39.54
CA GLN A 574 15.18 -3.03 -39.21
C GLN A 574 14.56 -3.23 -37.82
N TRP A 575 15.38 -3.19 -36.78
CA TRP A 575 14.96 -3.42 -35.39
C TRP A 575 13.82 -2.48 -34.92
N GLN A 576 13.73 -1.27 -35.49
CA GLN A 576 12.65 -0.33 -35.23
C GLN A 576 11.26 -0.81 -35.67
N LYS A 577 11.16 -1.70 -36.66
CA LYS A 577 9.89 -2.06 -37.30
C LYS A 577 8.92 -2.75 -36.31
N PRO A 578 9.26 -3.89 -35.68
CA PRO A 578 8.36 -4.55 -34.72
C PRO A 578 8.07 -3.69 -33.47
N ILE A 579 8.98 -2.77 -33.12
CA ILE A 579 8.78 -1.81 -32.04
C ILE A 579 7.65 -0.83 -32.39
N LEU A 580 7.73 -0.18 -33.57
CA LEU A 580 6.75 0.81 -34.03
C LEU A 580 5.40 0.18 -34.42
N GLU A 581 5.40 -1.04 -34.95
CA GLU A 581 4.16 -1.82 -35.19
C GLU A 581 3.40 -2.13 -33.90
N ARG A 582 4.10 -2.24 -32.76
CA ARG A 582 3.51 -2.50 -31.44
C ARG A 582 3.21 -1.22 -30.64
N PHE A 583 3.95 -0.15 -30.90
CA PHE A 583 3.89 1.14 -30.22
C PHE A 583 4.03 2.31 -31.21
N PRO A 584 2.99 2.59 -32.02
CA PRO A 584 2.89 3.85 -32.75
C PRO A 584 2.71 4.99 -31.74
N MET A 585 3.33 6.15 -31.99
CA MET A 585 3.45 7.21 -30.98
C MET A 585 2.82 8.53 -31.40
N SER A 586 1.52 8.68 -31.24
CA SER A 586 0.86 9.98 -31.25
C SER A 586 -0.04 10.17 -30.02
N GLU A 587 -0.58 11.38 -29.85
CA GLU A 587 -1.67 11.62 -28.90
C GLU A 587 -2.90 10.76 -29.23
N MET A 588 -3.17 10.49 -30.51
CA MET A 588 -4.34 9.70 -30.91
C MET A 588 -4.11 8.23 -30.58
N ASP A 589 -2.96 7.65 -30.93
CA ASP A 589 -2.64 6.25 -30.59
C ASP A 589 -2.70 6.01 -29.07
N ALA A 590 -2.18 6.97 -28.29
CA ALA A 590 -2.23 6.93 -26.84
C ALA A 590 -3.68 6.96 -26.29
N LYS A 591 -4.56 7.73 -26.95
CA LYS A 591 -5.97 7.86 -26.60
C LYS A 591 -6.76 6.62 -27.02
N GLU A 592 -6.53 6.08 -28.21
CA GLU A 592 -7.17 4.85 -28.71
C GLU A 592 -6.76 3.64 -27.87
N LEU A 593 -5.47 3.49 -27.56
CA LEU A 593 -4.98 2.44 -26.66
C LEU A 593 -5.56 2.57 -25.22
N LEU A 594 -5.79 3.80 -24.76
CA LEU A 594 -6.50 4.05 -23.51
C LEU A 594 -7.97 3.60 -23.64
N ASP A 595 -8.71 4.09 -24.64
CA ASP A 595 -10.12 3.75 -24.87
C ASP A 595 -10.33 2.22 -25.01
N ASP A 596 -9.45 1.51 -25.72
CA ASP A 596 -9.47 0.05 -25.86
C ASP A 596 -9.26 -0.67 -24.53
N PHE A 597 -8.26 -0.22 -23.75
CA PHE A 597 -8.04 -0.74 -22.42
C PHE A 597 -9.23 -0.46 -21.48
N ILE A 598 -9.95 0.65 -21.67
CA ILE A 598 -11.16 1.00 -20.91
C ILE A 598 -12.33 0.09 -21.30
N GLY A 599 -12.56 -0.11 -22.59
CA GLY A 599 -13.65 -0.95 -23.10
C GLY A 599 -13.48 -2.41 -22.71
N GLN A 600 -12.25 -2.93 -22.85
CA GLN A 600 -11.95 -4.36 -22.81
C GLN A 600 -11.10 -4.75 -21.59
N GLY A 601 -9.93 -4.12 -21.42
CA GLY A 601 -8.85 -4.64 -20.57
C GLY A 601 -8.98 -4.41 -19.06
N ILE A 602 -9.46 -3.25 -18.62
CA ILE A 602 -9.50 -2.84 -17.20
C ILE A 602 -10.27 -3.84 -16.33
N ARG A 603 -11.31 -4.49 -16.89
CA ARG A 603 -12.13 -5.50 -16.18
C ARG A 603 -11.32 -6.75 -15.78
N HIS A 604 -10.23 -7.02 -16.49
CA HIS A 604 -9.32 -8.15 -16.27
C HIS A 604 -8.03 -7.75 -15.55
N TYR A 605 -7.80 -6.46 -15.30
CA TYR A 605 -6.53 -5.98 -14.75
C TYR A 605 -6.27 -6.47 -13.31
N GLU A 606 -7.29 -6.45 -12.44
CA GLU A 606 -7.07 -6.75 -11.02
C GLU A 606 -6.74 -8.23 -10.75
N ASP A 607 -7.20 -9.15 -11.60
CA ASP A 607 -6.96 -10.59 -11.44
C ASP A 607 -6.04 -11.21 -12.52
N LYS A 608 -5.94 -10.64 -13.73
CA LYS A 608 -5.12 -11.18 -14.83
C LYS A 608 -3.84 -10.39 -15.17
N ARG A 609 -3.57 -9.19 -14.65
CA ARG A 609 -2.37 -8.38 -15.01
C ARG A 609 -1.00 -9.08 -14.89
N SER A 610 -0.94 -10.22 -14.19
CA SER A 610 0.28 -11.02 -14.02
C SER A 610 0.44 -12.11 -15.08
N ARG A 611 -0.53 -12.29 -15.98
CA ARG A 611 -0.57 -13.30 -17.04
C ARG A 611 -0.11 -12.69 -18.36
N ALA A 612 1.01 -13.19 -18.88
CA ALA A 612 1.64 -12.78 -20.13
C ALA A 612 1.12 -13.55 -21.35
N ASP A 613 0.54 -14.73 -21.11
CA ASP A 613 -0.17 -15.57 -22.08
C ASP A 613 -1.59 -15.09 -22.41
N LEU A 614 -2.04 -13.99 -21.80
CA LEU A 614 -3.34 -13.38 -22.02
C LEU A 614 -3.20 -11.96 -22.58
N VAL A 615 -3.97 -11.67 -23.63
CA VAL A 615 -4.09 -10.32 -24.21
C VAL A 615 -4.98 -9.41 -23.35
N TRP A 616 -4.86 -8.10 -23.53
CA TRP A 616 -5.67 -7.05 -22.87
C TRP A 616 -5.64 -7.01 -21.33
N THR A 617 -4.79 -7.79 -20.67
CA THR A 617 -4.67 -7.82 -19.20
C THR A 617 -3.94 -6.61 -18.58
N THR A 618 -3.30 -5.78 -19.43
CA THR A 618 -2.57 -4.57 -19.05
C THR A 618 -2.77 -3.48 -20.11
N SER A 619 -2.63 -2.21 -19.74
CA SER A 619 -2.95 -1.08 -20.62
C SER A 619 -1.91 -0.75 -21.67
N LYS A 620 -0.66 -1.23 -21.52
CA LYS A 620 0.50 -0.88 -22.37
C LYS A 620 0.82 0.62 -22.50
N LEU A 621 0.16 1.52 -21.75
CA LEU A 621 0.32 2.99 -21.82
C LEU A 621 1.66 3.54 -21.32
N SER A 622 2.57 2.70 -20.82
CA SER A 622 3.83 3.15 -20.22
C SER A 622 4.78 3.90 -21.18
N PRO A 623 4.89 3.58 -22.48
CA PRO A 623 5.71 4.36 -23.42
C PRO A 623 5.13 5.76 -23.65
N HIS A 624 3.81 5.88 -23.84
CA HIS A 624 3.12 7.17 -23.99
C HIS A 624 3.26 8.06 -22.75
N LEU A 625 3.23 7.49 -21.55
CA LEU A 625 3.50 8.21 -20.29
C LEU A 625 5.00 8.55 -20.08
N ARG A 626 5.91 7.86 -20.77
CA ARG A 626 7.36 8.13 -20.70
C ARG A 626 7.79 9.21 -21.69
N VAL A 627 7.31 9.15 -22.93
CA VAL A 627 7.57 10.16 -23.98
C VAL A 627 6.64 11.37 -23.83
N GLY A 628 5.54 11.22 -23.10
CA GLY A 628 4.62 12.30 -22.79
C GLY A 628 3.54 12.57 -23.84
N THR A 629 3.29 11.62 -24.74
CA THR A 629 2.14 11.68 -25.69
C THR A 629 0.79 11.43 -24.99
N LEU A 630 0.79 11.04 -23.71
CA LEU A 630 -0.39 10.96 -22.84
C LEU A 630 -0.17 11.78 -21.57
N SER A 631 -1.16 12.58 -21.18
CA SER A 631 -1.12 13.28 -19.88
C SER A 631 -1.32 12.30 -18.72
N PRO A 632 -0.51 12.39 -17.63
CA PRO A 632 -0.80 11.66 -16.40
C PRO A 632 -2.11 12.14 -15.74
N ASN A 633 -2.48 13.41 -15.88
CA ASN A 633 -3.72 13.98 -15.34
C ASN A 633 -4.95 13.45 -16.09
N GLU A 634 -4.89 13.33 -17.42
CA GLU A 634 -5.95 12.72 -18.24
C GLU A 634 -6.20 11.27 -17.79
N LEU A 635 -5.13 10.48 -17.62
CA LEU A 635 -5.25 9.11 -17.12
C LEU A 635 -5.76 9.06 -15.66
N TYR A 636 -5.29 9.95 -14.77
CA TYR A 636 -5.77 10.01 -13.39
C TYR A 636 -7.27 10.33 -13.31
N HIS A 637 -7.71 11.40 -13.96
CA HIS A 637 -9.11 11.83 -13.93
C HIS A 637 -10.03 10.84 -14.65
N TRP A 638 -9.53 10.13 -15.67
CA TRP A 638 -10.21 8.94 -16.17
C TRP A 638 -10.36 7.86 -15.09
N THR A 639 -9.28 7.49 -14.37
CA THR A 639 -9.38 6.44 -13.35
C THR A 639 -10.32 6.80 -12.20
N GLU A 640 -10.43 8.07 -11.80
CA GLU A 640 -11.38 8.49 -10.77
C GLU A 640 -12.82 8.47 -11.30
N SER A 641 -13.08 9.06 -12.47
CA SER A 641 -14.43 9.12 -13.09
C SER A 641 -14.94 7.77 -13.62
N CYS A 642 -14.07 6.79 -13.85
CA CYS A 642 -14.45 5.45 -14.33
C CYS A 642 -15.56 4.82 -13.45
N PRO A 643 -16.72 4.41 -14.01
CA PRO A 643 -17.87 3.92 -13.25
C PRO A 643 -17.68 2.51 -12.67
N LEU A 644 -16.54 1.85 -12.93
CA LEU A 644 -16.26 0.53 -12.37
C LEU A 644 -16.06 0.60 -10.84
N PRO A 645 -16.51 -0.41 -10.07
CA PRO A 645 -16.29 -0.48 -8.64
C PRO A 645 -14.81 -0.32 -8.29
N PHE A 646 -14.50 0.41 -7.22
CA PHE A 646 -13.12 0.70 -6.84
C PHE A 646 -12.25 -0.56 -6.75
N GLU A 647 -12.74 -1.67 -6.21
CA GLU A 647 -11.94 -2.91 -6.09
C GLU A 647 -11.58 -3.54 -7.46
N THR A 648 -12.24 -3.20 -8.56
CA THR A 648 -11.88 -3.62 -9.94
C THR A 648 -10.78 -2.76 -10.54
N LYS A 649 -10.69 -1.48 -10.17
CA LYS A 649 -9.68 -0.51 -10.68
C LYS A 649 -8.55 -0.19 -9.69
N LYS A 650 -8.63 -0.67 -8.46
CA LYS A 650 -7.79 -0.30 -7.29
C LYS A 650 -6.30 -0.36 -7.53
N THR A 651 -5.77 -1.43 -8.11
CA THR A 651 -4.33 -1.51 -8.39
C THR A 651 -3.95 -0.61 -9.56
N PHE A 652 -4.84 -0.43 -10.55
CA PHE A 652 -4.61 0.44 -11.71
C PHE A 652 -4.58 1.93 -11.31
N SER A 653 -5.58 2.43 -10.58
CA SER A 653 -5.66 3.80 -10.05
C SER A 653 -4.46 4.20 -9.17
N ARG A 654 -3.66 3.23 -8.71
CA ARG A 654 -2.45 3.45 -7.91
C ARG A 654 -1.15 3.44 -8.72
N ARG A 655 -1.19 3.11 -10.02
CA ARG A 655 0.04 3.00 -10.85
C ARG A 655 0.71 4.34 -11.12
N LEU A 656 -0.05 5.41 -11.32
CA LEU A 656 0.54 6.76 -11.44
C LEU A 656 1.25 7.19 -10.15
N PHE A 657 0.67 6.91 -8.98
CA PHE A 657 1.34 7.16 -7.70
C PHE A 657 2.62 6.32 -7.48
N TRP A 658 2.78 5.16 -8.15
CA TRP A 658 4.06 4.43 -8.16
C TRP A 658 5.11 5.10 -9.05
N ARG A 659 4.70 5.69 -10.17
CA ARG A 659 5.59 6.49 -11.04
C ARG A 659 6.07 7.73 -10.31
N ASP A 660 5.15 8.51 -9.75
CA ASP A 660 5.50 9.70 -8.96
C ASP A 660 6.34 9.36 -7.71
N LEU A 661 6.08 8.21 -7.06
CA LEU A 661 6.95 7.72 -5.97
C LEU A 661 8.38 7.44 -6.46
N ALA A 662 8.54 6.86 -7.65
CA ALA A 662 9.86 6.60 -8.21
C ALA A 662 10.62 7.93 -8.41
N TYR A 663 9.97 8.94 -8.97
CA TYR A 663 10.56 10.28 -9.14
C TYR A 663 10.85 10.97 -7.81
N PHE A 664 10.01 10.79 -6.79
CA PHE A 664 10.31 11.24 -5.42
C PHE A 664 11.54 10.53 -4.83
N GLN A 665 11.69 9.22 -5.05
CA GLN A 665 12.89 8.50 -4.64
C GLN A 665 14.13 9.00 -5.41
N LEU A 666 14.06 9.23 -6.72
CA LEU A 666 15.17 9.75 -7.52
C LEU A 666 15.55 11.19 -7.12
N PHE A 667 14.56 12.01 -6.75
CA PHE A 667 14.77 13.34 -6.19
C PHE A 667 15.55 13.28 -4.87
N CYS A 668 15.17 12.36 -3.97
CA CYS A 668 15.82 12.15 -2.67
C CYS A 668 17.19 11.46 -2.79
N PHE A 669 17.37 10.58 -3.77
CA PHE A 669 18.56 9.75 -3.97
C PHE A 669 19.02 9.83 -5.44
N PRO A 670 19.67 10.94 -5.87
CA PRO A 670 20.03 11.17 -7.29
C PRO A 670 20.85 10.04 -7.92
N TYR A 671 21.66 9.35 -7.11
CA TYR A 671 22.54 8.26 -7.53
C TYR A 671 21.86 6.87 -7.55
N MET A 672 20.54 6.77 -7.26
CA MET A 672 19.84 5.47 -7.13
C MET A 672 19.79 4.61 -8.42
N ARG A 673 20.25 5.14 -9.55
CA ARG A 673 20.38 4.42 -10.83
C ARG A 673 21.63 3.53 -10.88
N GLU A 674 22.64 3.86 -10.08
CA GLU A 674 23.97 3.23 -10.08
C GLU A 674 24.35 2.68 -8.70
N HIS A 675 23.86 3.32 -7.63
CA HIS A 675 24.16 2.99 -6.24
C HIS A 675 22.90 2.57 -5.47
N SER A 676 23.05 1.64 -4.55
CA SER A 676 21.97 1.19 -3.66
C SER A 676 21.49 2.31 -2.74
N ILE A 677 20.17 2.54 -2.59
CA ILE A 677 19.62 3.45 -1.56
C ILE A 677 20.02 2.98 -0.15
N ARG A 678 20.18 1.67 0.03
CA ARG A 678 20.90 1.06 1.15
C ARG A 678 22.38 0.99 0.79
N ASN A 679 23.14 2.07 0.92
CA ASN A 679 24.52 2.15 0.39
C ASN A 679 25.42 0.95 0.76
N HIS A 680 25.25 0.35 1.95
CA HIS A 680 26.00 -0.85 2.37
C HIS A 680 25.80 -2.07 1.47
N TYR A 681 24.70 -2.14 0.72
CA TYR A 681 24.43 -3.21 -0.25
C TYR A 681 25.36 -3.16 -1.47
N ASP A 682 26.03 -2.04 -1.76
CA ASP A 682 27.01 -1.98 -2.85
C ASP A 682 28.24 -2.88 -2.57
N SER A 683 28.49 -3.23 -1.30
CA SER A 683 29.49 -4.23 -0.87
C SER A 683 28.98 -5.67 -0.90
N THR A 684 27.84 -5.96 -1.53
CA THR A 684 27.37 -7.35 -1.71
C THR A 684 28.24 -8.06 -2.74
N GLU A 685 28.84 -9.19 -2.36
CA GLU A 685 29.60 -10.01 -3.29
C GLU A 685 28.68 -10.64 -4.36
N TRP A 686 29.03 -10.44 -5.62
CA TRP A 686 28.38 -11.03 -6.79
C TRP A 686 29.15 -12.27 -7.26
N VAL A 687 28.68 -12.95 -8.30
CA VAL A 687 29.49 -13.99 -8.95
C VAL A 687 30.78 -13.38 -9.52
N GLU A 688 31.85 -14.19 -9.58
CA GLU A 688 33.12 -13.85 -10.22
C GLU A 688 32.88 -13.23 -11.62
N ARG A 689 33.71 -12.26 -12.01
CA ARG A 689 33.49 -11.36 -13.15
C ARG A 689 33.40 -12.09 -14.50
N GLU A 690 34.23 -13.08 -14.78
CA GLU A 690 34.21 -13.82 -16.04
C GLU A 690 32.93 -14.67 -16.17
N GLU A 691 32.62 -15.48 -15.15
CA GLU A 691 31.38 -16.26 -15.11
C GLU A 691 30.14 -15.35 -15.07
N GLY A 692 30.21 -14.20 -14.39
CA GLY A 692 29.19 -13.17 -14.37
C GLY A 692 28.93 -12.57 -15.74
N ASN A 693 29.99 -12.25 -16.50
CA ASN A 693 29.89 -11.80 -17.88
C ASN A 693 29.26 -12.87 -18.78
N LYS A 694 29.60 -14.15 -18.60
CA LYS A 694 28.99 -15.27 -19.33
C LYS A 694 27.49 -15.41 -19.02
N ARG A 695 27.11 -15.40 -17.74
CA ARG A 695 25.71 -15.44 -17.27
C ARG A 695 24.90 -14.25 -17.78
N LEU A 696 25.47 -13.05 -17.72
CA LEU A 696 24.85 -11.82 -18.22
C LEU A 696 24.62 -11.87 -19.74
N ARG A 697 25.59 -12.37 -20.53
CA ARG A 697 25.42 -12.56 -21.97
C ARG A 697 24.31 -13.57 -22.30
N ALA A 698 24.25 -14.69 -21.59
CA ALA A 698 23.19 -15.70 -21.74
C ALA A 698 21.80 -15.11 -21.42
N TRP A 699 21.70 -14.33 -20.34
CA TRP A 699 20.47 -13.62 -19.96
C TRP A 699 20.06 -12.56 -20.98
N LYS A 700 20.97 -11.65 -21.39
CA LYS A 700 20.71 -10.60 -22.39
C LYS A 700 20.19 -11.16 -23.73
N ARG A 701 20.60 -12.38 -24.11
CA ARG A 701 20.20 -13.07 -25.35
C ARG A 701 18.97 -13.97 -25.24
N GLY A 702 18.45 -14.22 -24.03
CA GLY A 702 17.42 -15.26 -23.83
C GLY A 702 17.92 -16.66 -24.21
N MET A 703 19.09 -17.02 -23.70
CA MET A 703 19.77 -18.31 -23.88
C MET A 703 20.24 -18.90 -22.54
N THR A 704 19.38 -18.81 -21.51
CA THR A 704 19.65 -19.29 -20.15
C THR A 704 19.28 -20.75 -19.93
N GLY A 705 18.49 -21.35 -20.84
CA GLY A 705 17.93 -22.68 -20.68
C GLY A 705 16.72 -22.72 -19.73
N TYR A 706 16.16 -21.55 -19.38
CA TYR A 706 14.95 -21.38 -18.59
C TYR A 706 13.85 -20.71 -19.43
N PRO A 707 12.88 -21.46 -19.98
CA PRO A 707 12.03 -21.00 -21.08
C PRO A 707 11.26 -19.70 -20.83
N ILE A 708 10.70 -19.48 -19.64
CA ILE A 708 10.00 -18.22 -19.32
C ILE A 708 10.93 -17.01 -19.20
N VAL A 709 12.21 -17.22 -18.85
CA VAL A 709 13.24 -16.17 -18.81
C VAL A 709 13.73 -15.88 -20.22
N ASP A 710 13.90 -16.92 -21.04
CA ASP A 710 14.35 -16.77 -22.41
C ASP A 710 13.28 -16.10 -23.29
N ALA A 711 12.01 -16.52 -23.12
CA ALA A 711 10.85 -15.85 -23.71
C ALA A 711 10.76 -14.36 -23.34
N ALA A 712 10.99 -14.03 -22.06
CA ALA A 712 11.02 -12.67 -21.57
C ALA A 712 12.08 -11.81 -22.29
N MET A 713 13.32 -12.31 -22.33
CA MET A 713 14.44 -11.55 -22.88
C MET A 713 14.39 -11.43 -24.40
N ARG A 714 13.76 -12.39 -25.09
CA ARG A 714 13.44 -12.31 -26.52
C ARG A 714 12.30 -11.34 -26.82
N GLU A 715 11.19 -11.36 -26.07
CA GLU A 715 10.12 -10.34 -26.19
C GLU A 715 10.67 -8.92 -25.98
N LEU A 716 11.50 -8.75 -24.94
CA LEU A 716 12.16 -7.49 -24.62
C LEU A 716 13.01 -7.00 -25.79
N TYR A 717 13.85 -7.88 -26.36
CA TYR A 717 14.73 -7.48 -27.45
C TYR A 717 13.92 -7.17 -28.71
N GLU A 718 13.00 -8.03 -29.13
CA GLU A 718 12.27 -7.85 -30.39
C GLU A 718 11.28 -6.66 -30.36
N THR A 719 10.59 -6.46 -29.24
CA THR A 719 9.45 -5.51 -29.16
C THR A 719 9.69 -4.32 -28.26
N GLY A 720 10.82 -4.29 -27.56
CA GLY A 720 11.17 -3.25 -26.60
C GLY A 720 10.32 -3.23 -25.33
N TRP A 721 9.50 -4.25 -25.04
CA TRP A 721 8.56 -4.20 -23.91
C TRP A 721 8.28 -5.57 -23.30
N MET A 722 8.09 -5.60 -21.98
CA MET A 722 7.57 -6.77 -21.26
C MET A 722 6.49 -6.37 -20.26
N THR A 723 5.59 -7.30 -19.93
CA THR A 723 4.67 -7.13 -18.79
C THR A 723 5.45 -7.00 -17.47
N GLN A 724 4.94 -6.24 -16.49
CA GLN A 724 5.61 -6.06 -15.21
C GLN A 724 5.91 -7.39 -14.49
N SER A 725 5.00 -8.37 -14.55
CA SER A 725 5.20 -9.68 -13.92
C SER A 725 6.31 -10.50 -14.58
N VAL A 726 6.55 -10.32 -15.87
CA VAL A 726 7.65 -10.96 -16.61
C VAL A 726 8.97 -10.22 -16.37
N ARG A 727 8.98 -8.88 -16.35
CA ARG A 727 10.15 -8.09 -15.89
C ARG A 727 10.64 -8.55 -14.52
N MET A 728 9.71 -8.83 -13.60
CA MET A 728 10.02 -9.34 -12.26
C MET A 728 10.63 -10.75 -12.27
N VAL A 729 10.24 -11.63 -13.21
CA VAL A 729 10.87 -12.95 -13.38
C VAL A 729 12.30 -12.80 -13.90
N ALA A 730 12.49 -12.05 -14.99
CA ALA A 730 13.81 -11.82 -15.59
C ALA A 730 14.79 -11.15 -14.61
N ALA A 731 14.35 -10.12 -13.89
CA ALA A 731 15.17 -9.41 -12.90
C ALA A 731 15.47 -10.26 -11.64
N SER A 732 14.47 -11.01 -11.12
CA SER A 732 14.72 -11.95 -10.02
C SER A 732 15.72 -13.03 -10.44
N PHE A 733 15.67 -13.47 -11.70
CA PHE A 733 16.57 -14.51 -12.19
C PHE A 733 18.03 -14.03 -12.27
N LEU A 734 18.25 -12.83 -12.81
CA LEU A 734 19.58 -12.22 -12.88
C LEU A 734 20.21 -12.02 -11.49
N VAL A 735 19.43 -11.51 -10.52
CA VAL A 735 19.92 -11.20 -9.17
C VAL A 735 20.00 -12.46 -8.28
N GLU A 736 18.94 -13.25 -8.16
CA GLU A 736 18.87 -14.34 -7.16
C GLU A 736 19.56 -15.63 -7.60
N TYR A 737 19.56 -15.96 -8.89
CA TYR A 737 20.05 -17.24 -9.41
C TYR A 737 21.32 -17.12 -10.24
N LEU A 738 21.45 -16.08 -11.07
CA LEU A 738 22.71 -15.81 -11.77
C LEU A 738 23.72 -15.09 -10.88
N ARG A 739 23.27 -14.44 -9.79
CA ARG A 739 24.09 -13.64 -8.86
C ARG A 739 24.90 -12.54 -9.56
N VAL A 740 24.29 -11.92 -10.58
CA VAL A 740 24.87 -10.77 -11.29
C VAL A 740 24.31 -9.48 -10.71
N ASN A 741 25.13 -8.43 -10.66
CA ASN A 741 24.76 -7.13 -10.12
C ASN A 741 23.53 -6.55 -10.85
N TRP A 742 22.57 -6.04 -10.08
CA TRP A 742 21.33 -5.46 -10.59
C TRP A 742 21.54 -4.27 -11.54
N VAL A 743 22.65 -3.53 -11.40
CA VAL A 743 22.98 -2.38 -12.26
C VAL A 743 23.14 -2.79 -13.73
N GLU A 744 23.73 -3.97 -14.00
CA GLU A 744 23.89 -4.53 -15.35
C GLU A 744 22.56 -4.83 -16.05
N GLY A 745 21.59 -5.31 -15.26
CA GLY A 745 20.22 -5.53 -15.71
C GLY A 745 19.46 -4.22 -15.89
N CYS A 746 19.68 -3.25 -15.00
CA CYS A 746 19.10 -1.91 -15.06
C CYS A 746 19.53 -1.17 -16.33
N GLU A 747 20.81 -1.16 -16.66
CA GLU A 747 21.33 -0.58 -17.89
C GLU A 747 20.78 -1.29 -19.14
N TRP A 748 20.74 -2.63 -19.15
CA TRP A 748 20.18 -3.37 -20.28
C TRP A 748 18.73 -3.01 -20.53
N PHE A 749 17.90 -3.04 -19.48
CA PHE A 749 16.51 -2.59 -19.56
C PHE A 749 16.39 -1.14 -19.98
N HIS A 750 17.29 -0.25 -19.55
CA HIS A 750 17.25 1.15 -19.96
C HIS A 750 17.55 1.34 -21.46
N TYR A 751 18.38 0.47 -22.04
CA TYR A 751 18.69 0.49 -23.47
C TYR A 751 17.58 -0.15 -24.33
N THR A 752 16.98 -1.24 -23.86
CA THR A 752 16.02 -2.04 -24.65
C THR A 752 14.56 -1.74 -24.35
N LEU A 753 14.19 -0.95 -23.34
CA LEU A 753 12.78 -0.63 -23.07
C LEU A 753 12.30 0.60 -23.83
N VAL A 754 11.14 0.49 -24.49
CA VAL A 754 10.39 1.66 -24.99
C VAL A 754 9.83 2.54 -23.85
N ASP A 755 9.68 1.99 -22.65
CA ASP A 755 9.28 2.72 -21.45
C ASP A 755 10.43 2.87 -20.43
N ALA A 756 11.67 2.96 -20.94
CA ALA A 756 12.87 3.23 -20.15
C ALA A 756 12.77 4.57 -19.40
N ASP A 757 12.43 4.49 -18.12
CA ASP A 757 12.27 5.63 -17.23
C ASP A 757 13.37 5.62 -16.15
N SER A 758 14.12 6.72 -16.07
CA SER A 758 15.29 6.89 -15.18
C SER A 758 14.97 6.59 -13.71
N ALA A 759 13.72 6.84 -13.27
CA ALA A 759 13.29 6.63 -11.90
C ALA A 759 12.65 5.24 -11.70
N ILE A 760 11.69 4.86 -12.55
CA ILE A 760 10.92 3.61 -12.39
C ILE A 760 11.83 2.39 -12.60
N ASN A 761 12.72 2.43 -13.60
CA ASN A 761 13.62 1.32 -13.90
C ASN A 761 14.57 1.05 -12.73
N ALA A 762 15.21 2.11 -12.21
CA ALA A 762 16.08 2.04 -11.04
C ALA A 762 15.34 1.54 -9.79
N MET A 763 14.16 2.10 -9.46
CA MET A 763 13.36 1.65 -8.32
C MET A 763 13.00 0.17 -8.43
N MET A 764 12.63 -0.31 -9.63
CA MET A 764 12.30 -1.72 -9.85
C MET A 764 13.54 -2.61 -9.62
N TRP A 765 14.67 -2.28 -10.23
CA TRP A 765 15.90 -3.08 -10.13
C TRP A 765 16.50 -3.05 -8.74
N GLN A 766 16.39 -1.96 -7.99
CA GLN A 766 16.77 -1.93 -6.58
C GLN A 766 15.87 -2.83 -5.72
N ASN A 767 14.57 -2.89 -5.99
CA ASN A 767 13.67 -3.78 -5.26
C ASN A 767 13.95 -5.27 -5.58
N ALA A 768 14.43 -5.59 -6.78
CA ALA A 768 14.95 -6.91 -7.18
C ALA A 768 16.31 -7.21 -6.53
N GLY A 769 17.26 -6.28 -6.63
CA GLY A 769 18.59 -6.26 -6.02
C GLY A 769 18.60 -6.26 -4.49
N ARG A 770 17.43 -6.13 -3.87
CA ARG A 770 17.21 -6.00 -2.42
C ARG A 770 17.86 -4.74 -1.80
N SER A 771 18.35 -3.82 -2.62
CA SER A 771 18.90 -2.52 -2.22
C SER A 771 17.83 -1.44 -2.01
N GLY A 772 16.66 -1.60 -2.64
CA GLY A 772 15.59 -0.60 -2.65
C GLY A 772 14.78 -0.51 -1.35
N ILE A 773 13.96 0.52 -1.22
CA ILE A 773 13.15 0.78 -0.02
C ILE A 773 12.11 -0.34 0.23
N ASP A 774 11.52 -0.90 -0.84
CA ASP A 774 10.45 -1.91 -0.79
C ASP A 774 10.91 -3.22 -1.45
N GLN A 775 11.94 -3.86 -0.86
CA GLN A 775 12.50 -5.14 -1.30
C GLN A 775 11.41 -6.18 -1.60
N TRP A 776 11.54 -6.91 -2.72
CA TRP A 776 10.64 -8.01 -3.01
C TRP A 776 10.72 -9.10 -1.92
N ASN A 777 9.55 -9.47 -1.38
CA ASN A 777 9.44 -10.37 -0.22
C ASN A 777 9.00 -11.80 -0.57
N PHE A 778 8.65 -12.03 -1.83
CA PHE A 778 8.37 -13.33 -2.46
C PHE A 778 9.62 -13.85 -3.19
N VAL A 779 9.55 -15.07 -3.73
CA VAL A 779 10.57 -15.66 -4.61
C VAL A 779 9.89 -16.03 -5.92
N MET A 780 10.44 -15.59 -7.05
CA MET A 780 9.96 -15.98 -8.38
C MET A 780 10.65 -17.27 -8.82
N SER A 781 9.90 -18.34 -9.04
CA SER A 781 10.45 -19.57 -9.63
C SER A 781 10.42 -19.47 -11.16
N PRO A 782 11.57 -19.58 -11.87
CA PRO A 782 11.60 -19.61 -13.32
C PRO A 782 11.01 -20.92 -13.88
N GLU A 783 10.88 -21.96 -13.06
CA GLU A 783 10.35 -23.26 -13.50
C GLU A 783 8.83 -23.39 -13.37
N ASN A 784 8.20 -22.54 -12.54
CA ASN A 784 6.76 -22.62 -12.30
C ASN A 784 5.94 -21.79 -13.29
N ALA A 785 6.59 -20.81 -13.94
CA ALA A 785 6.03 -19.94 -14.97
C ALA A 785 4.56 -19.51 -14.72
N SER A 786 4.27 -18.99 -13.52
CA SER A 786 2.89 -18.60 -13.12
C SER A 786 2.26 -17.50 -14.01
N GLN A 787 3.09 -16.85 -14.79
CA GLN A 787 2.80 -15.83 -15.80
C GLN A 787 2.29 -16.44 -17.11
N ASP A 788 2.56 -17.72 -17.36
CA ASP A 788 2.28 -18.43 -18.61
C ASP A 788 1.66 -19.82 -18.30
N LEU A 789 0.42 -19.79 -17.81
CA LEU A 789 -0.29 -21.00 -17.38
C LEU A 789 -0.82 -21.81 -18.56
N THR A 790 -0.88 -21.27 -19.78
CA THR A 790 -1.20 -22.05 -20.98
C THR A 790 0.05 -22.64 -21.63
N GLY A 791 1.17 -21.91 -21.61
CA GLY A 791 2.38 -22.17 -22.39
C GLY A 791 2.51 -21.25 -23.61
N GLU A 792 1.44 -20.56 -24.02
CA GLU A 792 1.38 -19.82 -25.28
C GLU A 792 2.29 -18.58 -25.33
N TYR A 793 2.68 -18.03 -24.17
CA TYR A 793 3.69 -16.97 -24.14
C TYR A 793 5.07 -17.53 -24.48
N THR A 794 5.45 -18.66 -23.87
CA THR A 794 6.75 -19.31 -24.09
C THR A 794 6.86 -19.84 -25.50
N LYS A 795 5.83 -20.53 -26.03
CA LYS A 795 5.84 -21.01 -27.43
C LYS A 795 6.01 -19.90 -28.46
N ARG A 796 5.48 -18.69 -28.19
CA ARG A 796 5.59 -17.53 -29.09
C ARG A 796 7.02 -17.02 -29.20
N TRP A 797 7.70 -16.89 -28.06
CA TRP A 797 9.02 -16.25 -27.96
C TRP A 797 10.19 -17.25 -27.98
N VAL A 798 9.91 -18.53 -27.74
CA VAL A 798 10.84 -19.65 -27.84
C VAL A 798 10.22 -20.71 -28.78
N PRO A 799 10.09 -20.40 -30.09
CA PRO A 799 9.40 -21.25 -31.06
C PRO A 799 10.05 -22.63 -31.24
N GLU A 800 11.35 -22.77 -30.95
CA GLU A 800 12.04 -24.06 -30.93
C GLU A 800 11.49 -25.04 -29.88
N LEU A 801 10.76 -24.54 -28.87
CA LEU A 801 10.06 -25.37 -27.87
C LEU A 801 8.54 -25.47 -28.13
N ALA A 802 8.02 -24.91 -29.23
CA ALA A 802 6.58 -24.79 -29.46
C ALA A 802 5.83 -26.14 -29.48
N SER A 803 6.49 -27.17 -30.02
CA SER A 803 5.99 -28.55 -30.11
C SER A 803 6.08 -29.34 -28.79
N LEU A 804 6.81 -28.83 -27.79
CA LEU A 804 7.05 -29.58 -26.55
C LEU A 804 5.78 -29.63 -25.69
N PRO A 805 5.35 -30.81 -25.18
CA PRO A 805 4.16 -30.90 -24.34
C PRO A 805 4.25 -30.00 -23.12
N LYS A 806 3.16 -29.29 -22.82
CA LYS A 806 3.04 -28.29 -21.73
C LYS A 806 3.62 -28.73 -20.38
N LYS A 807 3.54 -30.03 -20.04
CA LYS A 807 4.14 -30.63 -18.83
C LYS A 807 5.66 -30.37 -18.73
N TYR A 808 6.35 -30.35 -19.88
CA TYR A 808 7.79 -30.18 -20.01
C TYR A 808 8.18 -28.81 -20.58
N LEU A 809 7.27 -28.07 -21.20
CA LEU A 809 7.54 -26.76 -21.83
C LEU A 809 8.35 -25.78 -20.95
N HIS A 810 8.05 -25.70 -19.66
CA HIS A 810 8.75 -24.83 -18.71
C HIS A 810 9.96 -25.48 -18.01
N LYS A 811 10.20 -26.77 -18.28
CA LYS A 811 11.27 -27.60 -17.73
C LYS A 811 11.74 -28.64 -18.77
N PRO A 812 12.26 -28.24 -19.94
CA PRO A 812 12.54 -29.18 -21.03
C PRO A 812 13.55 -30.26 -20.63
N TRP A 813 14.47 -29.94 -19.72
CA TRP A 813 15.42 -30.88 -19.10
C TRP A 813 14.78 -31.96 -18.20
N THR A 814 13.45 -32.00 -18.05
CA THR A 814 12.73 -33.11 -17.37
C THR A 814 11.85 -33.93 -18.31
N ALA A 815 11.93 -33.70 -19.62
CA ALA A 815 11.39 -34.60 -20.63
C ALA A 815 12.27 -35.86 -20.78
N THR A 816 11.69 -36.95 -21.27
CA THR A 816 12.44 -38.11 -21.74
C THR A 816 13.01 -37.84 -23.14
N GLU A 817 14.06 -38.56 -23.53
CA GLU A 817 14.67 -38.46 -24.87
C GLU A 817 13.62 -38.62 -25.98
N GLU A 818 12.78 -39.66 -25.91
CA GLU A 818 11.65 -39.89 -26.82
C GLU A 818 10.71 -38.66 -26.97
N VAL A 819 10.46 -37.90 -25.90
CA VAL A 819 9.60 -36.70 -25.94
C VAL A 819 10.34 -35.51 -26.56
N LEU A 820 11.64 -35.39 -26.31
CA LEU A 820 12.50 -34.37 -26.90
C LEU A 820 12.63 -34.59 -28.42
N GLU A 821 12.95 -35.82 -28.84
CA GLU A 821 13.02 -36.26 -30.24
C GLU A 821 11.70 -35.99 -30.98
N LYS A 822 10.56 -36.47 -30.45
CA LYS A 822 9.22 -36.24 -31.04
C LYS A 822 8.82 -34.77 -31.14
N SER A 823 9.46 -33.90 -30.34
CA SER A 823 9.22 -32.46 -30.36
C SER A 823 10.26 -31.68 -31.18
N GLY A 824 11.28 -32.34 -31.74
CA GLY A 824 12.38 -31.69 -32.46
C GLY A 824 13.34 -30.89 -31.57
N VAL A 825 13.44 -31.22 -30.28
CA VAL A 825 14.25 -30.48 -29.30
C VAL A 825 15.53 -31.23 -28.98
N ILE A 826 16.69 -30.68 -29.32
CA ILE A 826 18.00 -31.19 -28.92
C ILE A 826 18.58 -30.20 -27.91
N LEU A 827 18.69 -30.63 -26.65
CA LEU A 827 19.24 -29.77 -25.59
C LEU A 827 20.75 -29.61 -25.80
N GLY A 828 21.20 -28.35 -25.85
CA GLY A 828 22.57 -27.98 -26.22
C GLY A 828 22.70 -27.45 -27.64
N GLU A 829 21.78 -27.81 -28.55
CA GLU A 829 21.78 -27.41 -29.96
C GLU A 829 20.59 -26.53 -30.32
N THR A 830 19.36 -27.06 -30.33
CA THR A 830 18.17 -26.28 -30.70
C THR A 830 17.71 -25.38 -29.55
N TYR A 831 17.86 -25.83 -28.30
CA TYR A 831 17.61 -25.03 -27.10
C TYR A 831 18.71 -25.28 -26.05
N PRO A 832 19.29 -24.25 -25.42
CA PRO A 832 20.48 -24.42 -24.59
C PRO A 832 20.23 -25.22 -23.31
N HIS A 833 21.26 -25.92 -22.83
CA HIS A 833 21.28 -26.41 -21.46
C HIS A 833 21.16 -25.26 -20.45
N ARG A 834 20.66 -25.58 -19.25
CA ARG A 834 20.52 -24.61 -18.16
C ARG A 834 21.87 -24.03 -17.76
N ILE A 835 21.99 -22.69 -17.84
CA ILE A 835 23.20 -21.94 -17.45
C ILE A 835 23.56 -22.11 -15.96
N VAL A 836 22.57 -22.44 -15.13
CA VAL A 836 22.74 -22.86 -13.72
C VAL A 836 21.87 -24.10 -13.47
N SER A 837 22.46 -25.18 -12.96
CA SER A 837 21.76 -26.46 -12.77
C SER A 837 21.06 -26.59 -11.41
N ASP A 838 21.59 -25.95 -10.36
CA ASP A 838 20.99 -25.92 -9.01
C ASP A 838 20.62 -24.48 -8.57
N LEU A 839 19.34 -24.14 -8.77
CA LEU A 839 18.76 -22.87 -8.31
C LEU A 839 18.71 -22.73 -6.79
N LYS A 840 18.65 -23.85 -6.05
CA LYS A 840 18.59 -23.83 -4.58
C LYS A 840 19.96 -23.47 -4.01
N GLU A 841 21.02 -24.01 -4.59
CA GLU A 841 22.39 -23.70 -4.22
C GLU A 841 22.78 -22.27 -4.60
N GLU A 842 22.51 -21.80 -5.81
CA GLU A 842 22.80 -20.40 -6.15
C GLU A 842 22.00 -19.41 -5.28
N ARG A 843 20.73 -19.72 -4.95
CA ARG A 843 19.95 -18.92 -3.99
C ARG A 843 20.52 -18.97 -2.57
N ARG A 844 21.13 -20.09 -2.14
CA ARG A 844 21.84 -20.21 -0.86
C ARG A 844 23.05 -19.28 -0.84
N LYS A 845 23.88 -19.30 -1.89
CA LYS A 845 25.02 -18.39 -2.07
C LYS A 845 24.57 -16.92 -2.06
N ALA A 846 23.54 -16.56 -2.83
CA ALA A 846 23.00 -15.20 -2.88
C ALA A 846 22.50 -14.71 -1.50
N THR A 847 21.89 -15.61 -0.72
CA THR A 847 21.47 -15.30 0.66
C THR A 847 22.66 -15.13 1.60
N ALA A 848 23.70 -15.97 1.45
CA ALA A 848 24.93 -15.88 2.22
C ALA A 848 25.69 -14.58 1.96
N SER A 849 25.89 -14.17 0.70
CA SER A 849 26.58 -12.92 0.34
C SER A 849 25.89 -11.68 0.93
N VAL A 850 24.56 -11.63 0.90
CA VAL A 850 23.79 -10.55 1.55
C VAL A 850 23.93 -10.59 3.07
N LEU A 851 23.95 -11.76 3.71
CA LEU A 851 24.17 -11.86 5.15
C LEU A 851 25.59 -11.45 5.56
N GLU A 852 26.60 -11.80 4.76
CA GLU A 852 28.00 -11.44 5.00
C GLU A 852 28.20 -9.92 4.95
N MET A 853 27.72 -9.28 3.87
CA MET A 853 27.71 -7.82 3.74
C MET A 853 27.02 -7.15 4.93
N ARG A 854 25.88 -7.68 5.42
CA ARG A 854 25.17 -7.11 6.57
C ARG A 854 25.91 -7.28 7.89
N ARG A 855 26.68 -8.36 8.07
CA ARG A 855 27.55 -8.58 9.23
C ARG A 855 28.71 -7.58 9.25
N ALA A 856 29.29 -7.27 8.10
CA ALA A 856 30.30 -6.22 7.98
C ALA A 856 29.72 -4.82 8.31
N HIS A 857 28.44 -4.56 8.01
CA HIS A 857 27.80 -3.25 8.16
C HIS A 857 26.81 -3.15 9.33
N GLN A 858 27.22 -3.59 10.53
CA GLN A 858 26.33 -3.61 11.71
C GLN A 858 25.75 -2.25 12.14
N THR A 859 26.42 -1.14 11.82
CA THR A 859 25.95 0.23 12.04
C THR A 859 24.70 0.60 11.23
N ASN A 860 24.41 -0.17 10.18
CA ASN A 860 23.27 0.01 9.30
C ASN A 860 22.09 -0.90 9.70
N ASN A 861 22.27 -1.76 10.71
CA ASN A 861 21.22 -2.56 11.31
C ASN A 861 20.70 -1.90 12.60
N ASP A 862 19.39 -1.89 12.81
CA ASP A 862 18.78 -1.58 14.08
C ASP A 862 18.72 -2.79 15.03
N ASN A 863 18.33 -2.58 16.30
CA ASN A 863 18.23 -3.66 17.29
C ASN A 863 17.15 -4.71 16.92
N GLY A 864 16.23 -4.38 16.01
CA GLY A 864 15.25 -5.30 15.42
C GLY A 864 15.82 -6.18 14.31
N GLY A 865 17.00 -5.86 13.79
CA GLY A 865 17.61 -6.47 12.61
C GLY A 865 17.07 -5.91 11.29
N TYR A 866 16.47 -4.72 11.30
CA TYR A 866 16.07 -4.01 10.07
C TYR A 866 17.19 -3.08 9.61
N ASP A 867 17.29 -2.86 8.30
CA ASP A 867 18.12 -1.80 7.73
C ASP A 867 17.63 -0.41 8.13
N LEU A 868 18.62 0.45 8.33
CA LEU A 868 18.52 1.89 8.40
C LEU A 868 19.07 2.47 7.09
N ILE A 869 18.34 3.42 6.50
CA ILE A 869 18.87 4.31 5.44
C ILE A 869 19.01 5.72 6.00
N MET A 870 19.91 6.51 5.42
CA MET A 870 20.00 7.94 5.68
C MET A 870 19.02 8.68 4.77
N LEU A 871 18.26 9.61 5.33
CA LEU A 871 17.36 10.50 4.59
C LEU A 871 18.10 11.75 4.10
N PRO A 872 17.55 12.49 3.11
CA PRO A 872 18.11 13.79 2.71
C PRO A 872 18.21 14.82 3.84
N SER A 873 17.45 14.66 4.93
CA SER A 873 17.57 15.48 6.15
C SER A 873 18.79 15.13 7.04
N GLY A 874 19.49 14.04 6.74
CA GLY A 874 20.52 13.43 7.59
C GLY A 874 19.99 12.39 8.59
N ASP A 875 18.68 12.36 8.83
CA ASP A 875 18.06 11.41 9.77
C ASP A 875 18.19 9.96 9.29
N LYS A 876 18.37 9.02 10.22
CA LYS A 876 18.26 7.59 9.91
C LYS A 876 16.82 7.10 10.06
N THR A 877 16.31 6.38 9.07
CA THR A 877 14.97 5.76 9.12
C THR A 877 15.01 4.26 8.85
N ARG A 878 14.09 3.52 9.45
CA ARG A 878 13.91 2.08 9.24
C ARG A 878 13.21 1.82 7.91
N VAL A 879 13.76 0.90 7.11
CA VAL A 879 13.13 0.39 5.88
C VAL A 879 12.85 -1.11 5.95
N PHE A 880 12.04 -1.63 5.03
CA PHE A 880 11.59 -3.02 5.09
C PHE A 880 12.78 -3.95 4.93
N THR A 881 12.89 -4.95 5.79
CA THR A 881 13.95 -5.97 5.70
C THR A 881 13.32 -7.35 5.84
N LYS A 882 13.51 -8.21 4.84
CA LYS A 882 12.98 -9.59 4.85
C LYS A 882 13.55 -10.37 6.03
N LYS A 883 12.74 -11.24 6.65
CA LYS A 883 13.12 -11.95 7.90
C LYS A 883 14.42 -12.73 7.79
N GLU A 884 14.66 -13.37 6.64
CA GLU A 884 15.87 -14.16 6.36
C GLU A 884 17.18 -13.33 6.34
N TYR A 885 17.11 -11.99 6.27
CA TYR A 885 18.27 -11.09 6.36
C TYR A 885 18.42 -10.40 7.72
N ARG A 886 17.48 -10.58 8.66
CA ARG A 886 17.54 -9.86 9.93
C ARG A 886 18.57 -10.51 10.84
N ILE A 887 19.65 -9.80 11.11
CA ILE A 887 20.69 -10.22 12.04
C ILE A 887 20.61 -9.43 13.36
N ASP A 888 21.10 -10.03 14.44
CA ASP A 888 21.35 -9.33 15.70
C ASP A 888 22.72 -8.65 15.70
N ARG A 889 23.07 -8.00 16.83
CA ARG A 889 24.37 -7.33 17.03
C ARG A 889 25.56 -8.28 16.98
N ALA A 890 25.37 -9.59 17.19
CA ALA A 890 26.40 -10.62 17.07
C ALA A 890 26.48 -11.23 15.66
N GLY A 891 25.73 -10.69 14.68
CA GLY A 891 25.73 -11.17 13.30
C GLY A 891 24.96 -12.48 13.07
N LYS A 892 24.25 -12.99 14.09
CA LYS A 892 23.42 -14.19 13.99
C LYS A 892 22.07 -13.82 13.39
N VAL A 893 21.56 -14.64 12.47
CA VAL A 893 20.21 -14.47 11.92
C VAL A 893 19.20 -14.64 13.04
N LYS A 894 18.34 -13.65 13.26
CA LYS A 894 17.41 -13.61 14.37
C LYS A 894 16.36 -14.69 14.19
N ASP A 895 16.31 -15.59 15.16
CA ASP A 895 15.67 -16.91 15.10
C ASP A 895 14.35 -16.92 14.33
N THR A 896 14.41 -17.37 13.07
CA THR A 896 13.22 -17.80 12.34
C THR A 896 12.87 -19.18 12.86
N LYS A 897 12.12 -19.27 13.97
CA LYS A 897 11.43 -20.53 14.32
C LYS A 897 10.74 -21.03 13.05
N PRO A 898 11.11 -22.21 12.52
CA PRO A 898 10.33 -22.81 11.46
C PRO A 898 8.91 -22.98 11.99
N LEU A 899 7.91 -22.77 11.14
CA LEU A 899 6.65 -23.48 11.34
C LEU A 899 6.98 -24.95 11.11
N THR A 900 7.33 -25.65 12.19
CA THR A 900 7.47 -27.09 12.20
C THR A 900 6.21 -27.69 11.60
N LYS A 901 6.37 -28.55 10.59
CA LYS A 901 5.27 -29.34 10.04
C LYS A 901 4.84 -30.36 11.09
N GLY A 902 4.03 -29.93 12.05
CA GLY A 902 3.32 -30.82 12.96
C GLY A 902 2.28 -31.63 12.18
N ASN A 903 2.62 -32.88 11.88
CA ASN A 903 1.77 -33.99 11.44
C ASN A 903 0.63 -33.68 10.44
N ARG A 904 0.95 -33.85 9.14
CA ARG A 904 -0.02 -34.37 8.16
C ARG A 904 0.16 -35.89 8.04
N ALA A 905 -0.65 -36.66 8.77
CA ALA A 905 -0.88 -38.10 8.65
C ALA A 905 -1.94 -38.48 9.71
N ARG A 906 -3.04 -39.22 9.45
CA ARG A 906 -3.65 -39.83 8.25
C ARG A 906 -5.19 -39.64 8.34
N GLY A 907 -5.95 -39.93 7.27
CA GLY A 907 -7.41 -40.11 7.37
C GLY A 907 -8.25 -39.47 6.25
N GLY A 908 -8.02 -39.87 5.00
CA GLY A 908 -8.87 -39.50 3.86
C GLY A 908 -9.04 -40.71 2.95
N SER A 909 -10.15 -41.42 3.12
CA SER A 909 -10.45 -42.71 2.46
C SER A 909 -10.40 -42.63 0.93
N GLN A 910 -10.01 -43.75 0.31
CA GLN A 910 -10.35 -44.03 -1.08
C GLN A 910 -11.85 -43.85 -1.30
N ARG A 911 -12.22 -43.27 -2.44
CA ARG A 911 -13.50 -43.58 -3.09
C ARG A 911 -13.27 -43.72 -4.59
N THR A 912 -12.86 -44.93 -4.97
CA THR A 912 -13.16 -45.47 -6.30
C THR A 912 -14.67 -45.41 -6.54
N MET A 913 -15.07 -44.98 -7.73
CA MET A 913 -16.15 -45.65 -8.48
C MET A 913 -15.78 -45.61 -9.97
N ARG A 914 -16.40 -46.53 -10.71
CA ARG A 914 -16.25 -46.73 -12.15
C ARG A 914 -16.78 -45.53 -12.93
#